data_AF-A0A640XQH6-F1
#
_entry.id   AF-A0A640XQH6-F1
#
_cell.length_a   1.000
_cell.length_b   1.000
_cell.length_c   1.000
_cell.angle_alpha   90.00
_cell.angle_beta   90.00
_cell.angle_gamma   90.00
#
_symmetry.space_group_name_H-M   'P 1'
#
loop_
_entity.id
_entity.type
_entity.pdbx_description
1 polymer ?
#
loop_
_entity_poly.entity_id
_entity_poly.type
_entity_poly.pdbx_seq_one_letter_code
_entity_poly.pdbx_strand_id
1 'polypeptide(L)'
;MQTFRLIALTPPCLPDSSIAIAASRAGEIGIVDLEHVKNEQEGLDIISHLAKYTKKDCGVKLDTGDGPFATSVIPKLPQQVNVAILTCDNPEILNKHIQLLRHKNITVLLEVTSLDQARLGSAIGVNGFIAKGNEAGGWVGEETSFILLQQLLKHISLPVWVQGGIGLHTAAACNAAGAAGVVLDIQLALTRESSLPETVKTVIAHMDGSETICMGTETGGVCRVYSRSGLPVLQDLSSVVNTLATDTRPGSEILAVLRSEIKKRAGWGDPGQHIWLLGQDAAFAASLAQRFHTVGGVLDGFRQTIASHTRTAKTIRPLDEGSPLARSHGTRHPIVQGPMARISDTPAFAARVAEEGALPFLAISMLDAREIKDMLEETKKLLGDKPWGVGILGFISPDLLQRQLDVIRTYKPPFAIIAGGRPDQSHALEKEGIHAYLHVPSPGLLRMFIENGVRRFIFEGRECGGHVGPRSSFVLWNPMIDILTESLHGKDMANCHVLFAGGIHDSLSASMVATMAAPLAERGGKIGVLLGTAYLFTEEAVATGAIVKSFQEEAIRCTKTTLMESGPGHATRCVDTPYTKIFAQEKLRLSAEGASVEKIRNTLEELNLGRLRAASKGIIRNPQQGQDGGAPKYIVLSAEEQHNQGMYMIGQLAALRDRACTVKDIHHEVSVKVSERLAELAEFQPIQTLAYRKTKPGYLKNLLGEYPQ
;
A
#
# COMPACT_ATOMS: atom_id res chain seq x y z
N MET A 1 12.92 12.44 -22.61
CA MET A 1 11.58 11.90 -22.31
C MET A 1 11.69 10.39 -22.23
N GLN A 2 11.33 9.81 -21.08
CA GLN A 2 11.22 8.36 -20.92
C GLN A 2 9.82 7.94 -21.39
N THR A 3 9.74 6.93 -22.24
CA THR A 3 8.48 6.29 -22.64
C THR A 3 8.03 5.36 -21.51
N PHE A 4 6.80 5.49 -21.05
CA PHE A 4 6.21 4.57 -20.06
C PHE A 4 6.01 3.19 -20.71
N ARG A 5 6.63 2.13 -20.16
CA ARG A 5 6.64 0.78 -20.75
C ARG A 5 5.96 -0.25 -19.86
N LEU A 6 5.20 -1.16 -20.46
CA LEU A 6 4.63 -2.29 -19.73
C LEU A 6 5.58 -3.49 -19.83
N ILE A 7 5.75 -4.20 -18.72
CA ILE A 7 6.43 -5.49 -18.68
C ILE A 7 5.36 -6.54 -18.40
N ALA A 8 5.32 -7.60 -19.20
CA ALA A 8 4.50 -8.78 -18.92
C ALA A 8 5.40 -9.95 -18.53
N LEU A 9 5.24 -10.44 -17.32
CA LEU A 9 5.99 -11.53 -16.72
C LEU A 9 5.14 -12.80 -16.73
N THR A 10 5.72 -13.93 -17.13
CA THR A 10 5.05 -15.23 -16.98
C THR A 10 4.96 -15.62 -15.50
N PRO A 11 3.95 -16.39 -15.06
CA PRO A 11 3.91 -16.88 -13.68
C PRO A 11 5.19 -17.67 -13.32
N PRO A 12 5.76 -17.50 -12.11
CA PRO A 12 6.91 -18.29 -11.68
C PRO A 12 6.56 -19.78 -11.60
N CYS A 13 7.56 -20.67 -11.59
CA CYS A 13 7.36 -22.12 -11.55
C CYS A 13 6.59 -22.72 -12.75
N LEU A 14 6.34 -21.97 -13.82
CA LEU A 14 5.63 -22.44 -15.01
C LEU A 14 6.55 -22.36 -16.24
N PRO A 15 6.94 -23.49 -16.86
CA PRO A 15 7.85 -23.51 -17.99
C PRO A 15 7.14 -23.14 -19.32
N ASP A 16 6.60 -21.92 -19.41
CA ASP A 16 5.89 -21.40 -20.57
C ASP A 16 6.33 -19.98 -20.93
N SER A 17 6.35 -19.67 -22.23
CA SER A 17 6.72 -18.34 -22.74
C SER A 17 5.59 -17.66 -23.53
N SER A 18 4.38 -18.22 -23.52
CA SER A 18 3.26 -17.75 -24.36
C SER A 18 2.83 -16.33 -24.01
N ILE A 19 2.72 -16.01 -22.71
CA ILE A 19 2.41 -14.64 -22.22
C ILE A 19 3.51 -13.66 -22.65
N ALA A 20 4.78 -14.00 -22.44
CA ALA A 20 5.91 -13.17 -22.83
C ALA A 20 5.96 -12.90 -24.35
N ILE A 21 5.75 -13.95 -25.16
CA ILE A 21 5.69 -13.83 -26.63
C ILE A 21 4.55 -12.90 -27.04
N ALA A 22 3.36 -13.05 -26.45
CA ALA A 22 2.20 -12.23 -26.76
C ALA A 22 2.43 -10.75 -26.42
N ALA A 23 3.03 -10.46 -25.27
CA ALA A 23 3.37 -9.10 -24.88
C ALA A 23 4.42 -8.46 -25.81
N SER A 24 5.47 -9.20 -26.15
CA SER A 24 6.48 -8.77 -27.12
C SER A 24 5.84 -8.46 -28.48
N ARG A 25 4.92 -9.30 -28.97
CA ARG A 25 4.18 -9.03 -30.23
C ARG A 25 3.33 -7.77 -30.14
N ALA A 26 2.68 -7.53 -29.00
CA ALA A 26 1.91 -6.32 -28.69
C ALA A 26 2.74 -5.03 -28.55
N GLY A 27 4.08 -5.13 -28.62
CA GLY A 27 5.01 -4.00 -28.57
C GLY A 27 5.57 -3.69 -27.18
N GLU A 28 5.18 -4.46 -26.17
CA GLU A 28 5.66 -4.31 -24.79
C GLU A 28 6.81 -5.26 -24.50
N ILE A 29 7.34 -5.24 -23.28
CA ILE A 29 8.47 -6.09 -22.89
C ILE A 29 7.92 -7.42 -22.37
N GLY A 30 8.19 -8.50 -23.09
CA GLY A 30 7.82 -9.86 -22.66
C GLY A 30 8.95 -10.54 -21.89
N ILE A 31 8.71 -10.92 -20.63
CA ILE A 31 9.71 -11.57 -19.79
C ILE A 31 9.24 -12.96 -19.37
N VAL A 32 10.09 -13.96 -19.55
CA VAL A 32 9.89 -15.28 -18.96
C VAL A 32 10.49 -15.29 -17.56
N ASP A 33 9.67 -15.63 -16.59
CA ASP A 33 10.10 -15.88 -15.22
C ASP A 33 10.73 -17.27 -15.08
N LEU A 34 12.04 -17.30 -14.81
CA LEU A 34 12.79 -18.53 -14.60
C LEU A 34 13.09 -18.74 -13.10
N GLU A 35 12.51 -17.94 -12.20
CA GLU A 35 12.56 -18.22 -10.78
C GLU A 35 11.96 -19.60 -10.49
N HIS A 36 12.65 -20.35 -9.64
CA HIS A 36 12.30 -21.72 -9.25
C HIS A 36 12.31 -22.78 -10.38
N VAL A 37 12.80 -22.47 -11.58
CA VAL A 37 13.09 -23.49 -12.60
C VAL A 37 14.24 -24.38 -12.10
N LYS A 38 13.98 -25.69 -12.03
CA LYS A 38 14.92 -26.66 -11.44
C LYS A 38 15.89 -27.25 -12.46
N ASN A 39 15.48 -27.34 -13.72
CA ASN A 39 16.23 -28.00 -14.78
C ASN A 39 16.83 -26.95 -15.75
N GLU A 40 18.14 -26.98 -15.94
CA GLU A 40 18.85 -26.05 -16.84
C GLU A 40 18.38 -26.19 -18.30
N GLN A 41 18.19 -27.41 -18.79
CA GLN A 41 17.77 -27.66 -20.16
C GLN A 41 16.36 -27.12 -20.40
N GLU A 42 15.43 -27.35 -19.46
CA GLU A 42 14.08 -26.79 -19.51
C GLU A 42 14.12 -25.25 -19.59
N GLY A 43 14.95 -24.60 -18.77
CA GLY A 43 15.17 -23.16 -18.84
C GLY A 43 15.67 -22.69 -20.21
N LEU A 44 16.68 -23.37 -20.77
CA LEU A 44 17.24 -23.06 -22.10
C LEU A 44 16.25 -23.29 -23.24
N ASP A 45 15.40 -24.31 -23.13
CA ASP A 45 14.37 -24.62 -24.12
C ASP A 45 13.30 -23.52 -24.16
N ILE A 46 12.86 -23.03 -23.00
CA ILE A 46 11.89 -21.92 -22.91
C ILE A 46 12.50 -20.63 -23.45
N ILE A 47 13.77 -20.34 -23.12
CA ILE A 47 14.49 -19.17 -23.65
C ILE A 47 14.58 -19.24 -25.18
N SER A 48 14.89 -20.42 -25.71
CA SER A 48 14.97 -20.65 -27.16
C SER A 48 13.61 -20.49 -27.83
N HIS A 49 12.54 -20.96 -27.18
CA HIS A 49 11.16 -20.76 -27.65
C HIS A 49 10.77 -19.29 -27.67
N LEU A 50 11.08 -18.53 -26.60
CA LEU A 50 10.89 -17.08 -26.54
C LEU A 50 11.61 -16.40 -27.72
N ALA A 51 12.93 -16.61 -27.84
CA ALA A 51 13.77 -15.97 -28.85
C ALA A 51 13.34 -16.30 -30.30
N LYS A 52 12.78 -17.49 -30.53
CA LYS A 52 12.26 -17.90 -31.84
C LYS A 52 11.03 -17.10 -32.27
N TYR A 53 10.17 -16.74 -31.32
CA TYR A 53 8.84 -16.16 -31.61
C TYR A 53 8.70 -14.68 -31.29
N THR A 54 9.75 -14.05 -30.75
CA THR A 54 9.84 -12.61 -30.50
C THR A 54 10.74 -11.92 -31.54
N LYS A 55 10.32 -10.73 -31.96
CA LYS A 55 11.12 -9.82 -32.83
C LYS A 55 11.31 -8.44 -32.20
N LYS A 56 10.71 -8.22 -31.04
CA LYS A 56 10.72 -6.99 -30.24
C LYS A 56 11.31 -7.31 -28.86
N ASP A 57 11.29 -6.34 -27.96
CA ASP A 57 11.85 -6.46 -26.61
C ASP A 57 11.35 -7.73 -25.90
N CYS A 58 12.30 -8.55 -25.45
CA CYS A 58 12.03 -9.73 -24.64
C CYS A 58 13.20 -10.07 -23.72
N GLY A 59 12.91 -10.83 -22.67
CA GLY A 59 13.89 -11.07 -21.64
C GLY A 59 13.59 -12.23 -20.70
N VAL A 60 14.42 -12.34 -19.68
CA VAL A 60 14.33 -13.35 -18.64
C VAL A 60 14.35 -12.71 -17.26
N LYS A 61 13.67 -13.31 -16.29
CA LYS A 61 13.87 -13.04 -14.86
C LYS A 61 14.62 -14.19 -14.22
N LEU A 62 15.65 -13.88 -13.43
CA LEU A 62 16.56 -14.86 -12.84
C LEU A 62 16.77 -14.57 -11.36
N ASP A 63 16.59 -15.61 -10.53
CA ASP A 63 17.16 -15.63 -9.18
C ASP A 63 18.65 -15.89 -9.28
N THR A 64 19.42 -14.89 -8.83
CA THR A 64 20.87 -14.91 -8.83
C THR A 64 21.46 -15.18 -7.45
N GLY A 65 20.65 -15.17 -6.38
CA GLY A 65 21.09 -15.55 -5.04
C GLY A 65 21.26 -17.07 -4.89
N ASP A 66 20.41 -17.85 -5.58
CA ASP A 66 20.34 -19.30 -5.43
C ASP A 66 21.04 -20.10 -6.55
N GLY A 67 22.24 -20.63 -6.25
CA GLY A 67 22.82 -21.78 -6.96
C GLY A 67 23.44 -21.52 -8.35
N PRO A 68 23.86 -22.57 -9.06
CA PRO A 68 24.63 -22.44 -10.31
C PRO A 68 23.79 -22.01 -11.53
N PHE A 69 22.46 -22.03 -11.43
CA PHE A 69 21.55 -21.88 -12.59
C PHE A 69 21.77 -20.56 -13.35
N ALA A 70 21.71 -19.40 -12.68
CA ALA A 70 21.95 -18.13 -13.36
C ALA A 70 23.35 -18.05 -13.98
N THR A 71 24.35 -18.61 -13.30
CA THR A 71 25.74 -18.66 -13.79
C THR A 71 25.88 -19.52 -15.04
N SER A 72 25.13 -20.61 -15.18
CA SER A 72 25.17 -21.48 -16.36
C SER A 72 24.30 -20.97 -17.52
N VAL A 73 23.18 -20.31 -17.23
CA VAL A 73 22.22 -19.82 -18.24
C VAL A 73 22.67 -18.49 -18.86
N ILE A 74 23.16 -17.53 -18.08
CA ILE A 74 23.53 -16.18 -18.59
C ILE A 74 24.48 -16.24 -19.79
N PRO A 75 25.57 -17.04 -19.79
CA PRO A 75 26.47 -17.15 -20.95
C PRO A 75 25.79 -17.66 -22.22
N LYS A 76 24.72 -18.47 -22.07
CA LYS A 76 23.98 -19.14 -23.15
C LYS A 76 22.79 -18.33 -23.66
N LEU A 77 22.50 -17.16 -23.07
CA LEU A 77 21.40 -16.31 -23.53
C LEU A 77 21.58 -15.90 -25.01
N PRO A 78 20.52 -16.05 -25.84
CA PRO A 78 20.54 -15.69 -27.25
C PRO A 78 20.52 -14.17 -27.44
N GLN A 79 20.98 -13.67 -28.58
CA GLN A 79 21.10 -12.24 -28.86
C GLN A 79 19.76 -11.49 -28.84
N GLN A 80 18.65 -12.20 -29.08
CA GLN A 80 17.30 -11.64 -29.04
C GLN A 80 16.86 -11.24 -27.62
N VAL A 81 17.43 -11.87 -26.58
CA VAL A 81 17.18 -11.50 -25.18
C VAL A 81 17.93 -10.21 -24.88
N ASN A 82 17.19 -9.13 -24.65
CA ASN A 82 17.75 -7.79 -24.49
C ASN A 82 17.42 -7.15 -23.12
N VAL A 83 16.61 -7.81 -22.30
CA VAL A 83 16.30 -7.42 -20.92
C VAL A 83 16.54 -8.61 -19.97
N ALA A 84 17.12 -8.34 -18.80
CA ALA A 84 17.20 -9.29 -17.70
C ALA A 84 16.70 -8.62 -16.41
N ILE A 85 15.77 -9.27 -15.72
CA ILE A 85 15.36 -8.91 -14.36
C ILE A 85 16.12 -9.82 -13.39
N LEU A 86 16.80 -9.25 -12.41
CA LEU A 86 17.53 -10.02 -11.40
C LEU A 86 16.86 -9.88 -10.04
N THR A 87 16.78 -10.99 -9.30
CA THR A 87 16.56 -11.02 -7.85
C THR A 87 17.86 -11.49 -7.18
N CYS A 88 18.38 -10.73 -6.21
CA CYS A 88 19.61 -11.09 -5.49
C CYS A 88 19.68 -10.38 -4.14
N ASP A 89 20.01 -11.10 -3.08
CA ASP A 89 20.34 -10.55 -1.76
C ASP A 89 21.86 -10.47 -1.51
N ASN A 90 22.69 -11.11 -2.34
CA ASN A 90 24.14 -11.07 -2.23
C ASN A 90 24.77 -10.05 -3.21
N PRO A 91 25.40 -8.96 -2.72
CA PRO A 91 26.00 -7.93 -3.56
C PRO A 91 27.12 -8.42 -4.49
N GLU A 92 27.94 -9.37 -4.04
CA GLU A 92 29.10 -9.85 -4.80
C GLU A 92 28.64 -10.71 -5.99
N ILE A 93 27.68 -11.60 -5.73
CA ILE A 93 27.06 -12.43 -6.77
C ILE A 93 26.32 -11.56 -7.77
N LEU A 94 25.53 -10.60 -7.28
CA LEU A 94 24.83 -9.63 -8.11
C LEU A 94 25.78 -8.88 -9.05
N ASN A 95 26.89 -8.34 -8.52
CA ASN A 95 27.88 -7.65 -9.33
C ASN A 95 28.47 -8.56 -10.42
N LYS A 96 28.83 -9.81 -10.07
CA LYS A 96 29.36 -10.78 -11.04
C LYS A 96 28.39 -11.02 -12.20
N HIS A 97 27.11 -11.26 -11.93
CA HIS A 97 26.12 -11.50 -12.98
C HIS A 97 25.82 -10.24 -13.81
N ILE A 98 25.81 -9.07 -13.18
CA ILE A 98 25.67 -7.79 -13.89
C ILE A 98 26.80 -7.60 -14.91
N GLN A 99 28.07 -7.90 -14.56
CA GLN A 99 29.17 -7.78 -15.53
C GLN A 99 28.99 -8.73 -16.72
N LEU A 100 28.58 -9.98 -16.47
CA LEU A 100 28.32 -10.95 -17.55
C LEU A 100 27.21 -10.49 -18.51
N LEU A 101 26.12 -9.95 -17.98
CA LEU A 101 25.00 -9.43 -18.77
C LEU A 101 25.39 -8.16 -19.55
N ARG A 102 26.19 -7.27 -18.96
CA ARG A 102 26.71 -6.08 -19.62
C ARG A 102 27.56 -6.42 -20.85
N HIS A 103 28.42 -7.45 -20.77
CA HIS A 103 29.21 -7.90 -21.92
C HIS A 103 28.34 -8.35 -23.11
N LYS A 104 27.08 -8.74 -22.86
CA LYS A 104 26.10 -9.10 -23.89
C LYS A 104 25.20 -7.94 -24.33
N ASN A 105 25.42 -6.72 -23.84
CA ASN A 105 24.56 -5.55 -24.06
C ASN A 105 23.10 -5.75 -23.61
N ILE A 106 22.88 -6.53 -22.55
CA ILE A 106 21.54 -6.74 -21.98
C ILE A 106 21.23 -5.63 -20.97
N THR A 107 20.01 -5.09 -21.04
CA THR A 107 19.49 -4.13 -20.04
C THR A 107 19.16 -4.88 -18.75
N VAL A 108 19.78 -4.49 -17.64
CA VAL A 108 19.57 -5.13 -16.34
C VAL A 108 18.64 -4.28 -15.47
N LEU A 109 17.50 -4.85 -15.11
CA LEU A 109 16.61 -4.32 -14.09
C LEU A 109 16.79 -5.12 -12.80
N LEU A 110 16.94 -4.45 -11.66
CA LEU A 110 17.00 -5.11 -10.37
C LEU A 110 15.63 -5.03 -9.70
N GLU A 111 15.05 -6.19 -9.38
CA GLU A 111 13.87 -6.26 -8.52
C GLU A 111 14.29 -5.94 -7.08
N VAL A 112 13.65 -4.93 -6.48
CA VAL A 112 13.97 -4.42 -5.15
C VAL A 112 12.70 -4.29 -4.34
N THR A 113 12.81 -4.60 -3.05
CA THR A 113 11.73 -4.51 -2.07
C THR A 113 11.99 -3.42 -1.03
N SER A 114 13.14 -2.73 -1.10
CA SER A 114 13.50 -1.63 -0.20
C SER A 114 14.40 -0.58 -0.87
N LEU A 115 14.46 0.61 -0.27
CA LEU A 115 15.36 1.68 -0.72
C LEU A 115 16.84 1.29 -0.62
N ASP A 116 17.22 0.50 0.39
CA ASP A 116 18.61 0.09 0.58
C ASP A 116 19.09 -0.85 -0.54
N GLN A 117 18.22 -1.77 -0.99
CA GLN A 117 18.52 -2.59 -2.17
C GLN A 117 18.66 -1.74 -3.44
N ALA A 118 17.82 -0.71 -3.61
CA ALA A 118 17.93 0.20 -4.74
C ALA A 118 19.23 1.03 -4.73
N ARG A 119 19.66 1.50 -3.56
CA ARG A 119 20.95 2.19 -3.39
C ARG A 119 22.13 1.27 -3.72
N LEU A 120 22.09 0.02 -3.24
CA LEU A 120 23.10 -0.98 -3.58
C LEU A 120 23.16 -1.23 -5.10
N GLY A 121 22.01 -1.48 -5.73
CA GLY A 121 21.94 -1.68 -7.18
C GLY A 121 22.44 -0.48 -7.97
N SER A 122 22.19 0.74 -7.48
CA SER A 122 22.70 1.98 -8.08
C SER A 122 24.22 2.05 -8.02
N ALA A 123 24.82 1.66 -6.89
CA ALA A 123 26.27 1.60 -6.73
C ALA A 123 26.94 0.57 -7.64
N ILE A 124 26.28 -0.57 -7.89
CA ILE A 124 26.76 -1.60 -8.83
C ILE A 124 26.54 -1.17 -10.30
N GLY A 125 25.53 -0.34 -10.56
CA GLY A 125 25.24 0.31 -11.84
C GLY A 125 24.21 -0.42 -12.71
N VAL A 126 23.12 -0.90 -12.12
CA VAL A 126 21.98 -1.44 -12.88
C VAL A 126 21.36 -0.37 -13.80
N ASN A 127 20.55 -0.79 -14.78
CA ASN A 127 19.91 0.15 -15.71
C ASN A 127 18.59 0.72 -15.18
N GLY A 128 17.98 0.06 -14.20
CA GLY A 128 16.72 0.46 -13.59
C GLY A 128 16.29 -0.51 -12.50
N PHE A 129 15.15 -0.22 -11.89
CA PHE A 129 14.60 -0.99 -10.78
C PHE A 129 13.18 -1.45 -11.07
N ILE A 130 12.81 -2.60 -10.50
CA ILE A 130 11.41 -2.97 -10.29
C ILE A 130 11.14 -2.83 -8.79
N ALA A 131 10.35 -1.83 -8.42
CA ALA A 131 9.82 -1.66 -7.08
C ALA A 131 8.71 -2.69 -6.86
N LYS A 132 9.02 -3.76 -6.13
CA LYS A 132 8.07 -4.83 -5.83
C LYS A 132 7.47 -4.62 -4.45
N GLY A 133 6.23 -4.11 -4.43
CA GLY A 133 5.53 -3.85 -3.19
C GLY A 133 5.01 -5.11 -2.51
N ASN A 134 4.61 -4.95 -1.25
CA ASN A 134 4.12 -5.99 -0.37
C ASN A 134 2.94 -6.79 -0.96
N GLU A 135 2.23 -6.27 -1.95
CA GLU A 135 1.06 -6.91 -2.55
C GLU A 135 1.37 -7.95 -3.62
N ALA A 136 2.58 -7.92 -4.18
CA ALA A 136 3.01 -8.85 -5.23
C ALA A 136 3.18 -10.29 -4.69
N GLY A 137 3.17 -11.28 -5.57
CA GLY A 137 3.44 -12.67 -5.20
C GLY A 137 4.93 -12.95 -4.95
N GLY A 138 5.22 -13.92 -4.08
CA GLY A 138 6.58 -14.36 -3.78
C GLY A 138 7.32 -13.43 -2.82
N TRP A 139 8.64 -13.31 -2.96
CA TRP A 139 9.46 -12.48 -2.07
C TRP A 139 9.12 -11.00 -2.20
N VAL A 140 8.82 -10.37 -1.05
CA VAL A 140 8.38 -8.98 -0.94
C VAL A 140 8.99 -8.30 0.29
N GLY A 141 8.85 -6.97 0.36
CA GLY A 141 9.16 -6.16 1.54
C GLY A 141 7.92 -5.82 2.35
N GLU A 142 8.05 -4.93 3.32
CA GLU A 142 6.93 -4.46 4.15
C GLU A 142 6.11 -3.37 3.45
N GLU A 143 6.77 -2.51 2.66
CA GLU A 143 6.18 -1.36 1.99
C GLU A 143 5.20 -1.76 0.89
N THR A 144 4.02 -1.14 0.87
CA THR A 144 3.09 -1.26 -0.27
C THR A 144 3.70 -0.64 -1.52
N SER A 145 3.24 -1.06 -2.70
CA SER A 145 3.72 -0.49 -3.98
C SER A 145 3.50 1.01 -4.05
N PHE A 146 2.39 1.49 -3.46
CA PHE A 146 2.08 2.91 -3.34
C PHE A 146 3.13 3.66 -2.51
N ILE A 147 3.66 3.08 -1.44
CA ILE A 147 4.68 3.71 -0.57
C ILE A 147 6.08 3.54 -1.13
N LEU A 148 6.45 2.33 -1.57
CA LEU A 148 7.78 2.02 -2.08
C LEU A 148 8.12 2.88 -3.31
N LEU A 149 7.14 3.10 -4.21
CA LEU A 149 7.32 3.99 -5.35
C LEU A 149 7.68 5.42 -4.90
N GLN A 150 6.96 5.96 -3.91
CA GLN A 150 7.25 7.30 -3.37
C GLN A 150 8.65 7.37 -2.79
N GLN A 151 9.06 6.34 -2.03
CA GLN A 151 10.39 6.28 -1.43
C GLN A 151 11.49 6.23 -2.50
N LEU A 152 11.35 5.37 -3.51
CA LEU A 152 12.36 5.25 -4.56
C LEU A 152 12.45 6.52 -5.39
N LEU A 153 11.33 7.10 -5.84
CA LEU A 153 11.35 8.31 -6.67
C LEU A 153 11.95 9.53 -5.94
N LYS A 154 11.88 9.58 -4.60
CA LYS A 154 12.53 10.63 -3.80
C LYS A 154 14.06 10.53 -3.80
N HIS A 155 14.61 9.32 -3.97
CA HIS A 155 16.03 9.05 -3.72
C HIS A 155 16.80 8.43 -4.90
N ILE A 156 16.12 7.95 -5.93
CA ILE A 156 16.68 7.21 -7.05
C ILE A 156 16.39 7.94 -8.36
N SER A 157 17.42 8.18 -9.17
CA SER A 157 17.29 8.86 -10.47
C SER A 157 17.17 7.89 -11.66
N LEU A 158 17.45 6.60 -11.44
CA LEU A 158 17.27 5.56 -12.46
C LEU A 158 15.78 5.24 -12.66
N PRO A 159 15.38 4.75 -13.84
CA PRO A 159 13.98 4.39 -14.10
C PRO A 159 13.48 3.30 -13.13
N VAL A 160 12.26 3.50 -12.63
CA VAL A 160 11.59 2.58 -11.71
C VAL A 160 10.30 2.07 -12.36
N TRP A 161 10.19 0.76 -12.50
CA TRP A 161 8.94 0.05 -12.78
C TRP A 161 8.29 -0.40 -11.46
N VAL A 162 6.98 -0.58 -11.44
CA VAL A 162 6.25 -1.00 -10.23
C VAL A 162 5.60 -2.35 -10.45
N GLN A 163 5.72 -3.25 -9.47
CA GLN A 163 5.09 -4.56 -9.43
C GLN A 163 4.34 -4.74 -8.11
N GLY A 164 3.09 -5.22 -8.18
CA GLY A 164 2.18 -5.36 -7.04
C GLY A 164 1.03 -4.33 -7.08
N GLY A 165 -0.20 -4.81 -6.96
CA GLY A 165 -1.39 -3.93 -6.95
C GLY A 165 -1.66 -3.21 -8.27
N ILE A 166 -1.10 -3.69 -9.38
CA ILE A 166 -1.21 -3.02 -10.68
C ILE A 166 -2.48 -3.46 -11.42
N GLY A 167 -3.41 -2.53 -11.58
CA GLY A 167 -4.62 -2.61 -12.41
C GLY A 167 -4.70 -1.42 -13.35
N LEU A 168 -5.81 -1.30 -14.09
CA LEU A 168 -6.00 -0.23 -15.08
C LEU A 168 -5.83 1.17 -14.48
N HIS A 169 -6.42 1.40 -13.31
CA HIS A 169 -6.42 2.72 -12.66
C HIS A 169 -5.09 3.01 -11.94
N THR A 170 -4.51 2.01 -11.28
CA THR A 170 -3.25 2.19 -10.55
C THR A 170 -2.04 2.29 -11.47
N ALA A 171 -2.06 1.70 -12.67
CA ALA A 171 -1.03 1.95 -13.67
C ALA A 171 -0.99 3.42 -14.12
N ALA A 172 -2.16 4.06 -14.28
CA ALA A 172 -2.23 5.49 -14.56
C ALA A 172 -1.70 6.32 -13.38
N ALA A 173 -1.97 5.88 -12.14
CA ALA A 173 -1.40 6.48 -10.93
C ALA A 173 0.14 6.41 -10.93
N CYS A 174 0.73 5.25 -11.23
CA CYS A 174 2.18 5.08 -11.35
C CYS A 174 2.78 6.01 -12.42
N ASN A 175 2.11 6.17 -13.56
CA ASN A 175 2.54 7.12 -14.59
C ASN A 175 2.56 8.57 -14.07
N ALA A 176 1.51 8.98 -13.35
CA ALA A 176 1.45 10.31 -12.73
C ALA A 176 2.47 10.52 -11.60
N ALA A 177 2.85 9.44 -10.90
CA ALA A 177 3.94 9.49 -9.93
C ALA A 177 5.30 9.74 -10.61
N GLY A 178 5.48 9.32 -11.87
CA GLY A 178 6.74 9.39 -12.60
C GLY A 178 7.47 8.05 -12.71
N ALA A 179 6.78 6.93 -12.53
CA ALA A 179 7.34 5.62 -12.83
C ALA A 179 7.68 5.49 -14.32
N ALA A 180 8.72 4.72 -14.64
CA ALA A 180 9.09 4.38 -16.01
C ALA A 180 8.15 3.33 -16.64
N GLY A 181 7.32 2.68 -15.82
CA GLY A 181 6.40 1.65 -16.26
C GLY A 181 5.83 0.83 -15.12
N VAL A 182 5.15 -0.25 -15.47
CA VAL A 182 4.61 -1.24 -14.54
C VAL A 182 4.85 -2.66 -15.03
N VAL A 183 4.83 -3.60 -14.10
CA VAL A 183 4.94 -5.04 -14.35
C VAL A 183 3.56 -5.68 -14.12
N LEU A 184 3.10 -6.43 -15.11
CA LEU A 184 1.95 -7.32 -15.02
C LEU A 184 2.45 -8.76 -14.98
N ASP A 185 1.94 -9.53 -14.04
CA ASP A 185 2.22 -10.94 -13.84
C ASP A 185 0.91 -11.74 -13.77
N ILE A 186 0.40 -12.01 -12.57
CA ILE A 186 -0.75 -12.84 -12.31
C ILE A 186 -2.06 -12.21 -12.80
N GLN A 187 -2.10 -10.90 -13.05
CA GLN A 187 -3.24 -10.24 -13.70
C GLN A 187 -3.52 -10.83 -15.09
N LEU A 188 -2.52 -11.45 -15.73
CA LEU A 188 -2.63 -12.09 -17.04
C LEU A 188 -3.02 -13.58 -16.96
N ALA A 189 -3.16 -14.14 -15.76
CA ALA A 189 -3.37 -15.57 -15.50
C ALA A 189 -4.61 -16.16 -16.18
N LEU A 190 -5.63 -15.35 -16.46
CA LEU A 190 -6.90 -15.78 -17.06
C LEU A 190 -7.04 -15.38 -18.53
N THR A 191 -6.00 -14.78 -19.12
CA THR A 191 -5.98 -14.51 -20.56
C THR A 191 -5.83 -15.81 -21.35
N ARG A 192 -6.23 -15.77 -22.63
CA ARG A 192 -6.16 -16.92 -23.54
C ARG A 192 -4.76 -17.55 -23.63
N GLU A 193 -3.71 -16.74 -23.52
CA GLU A 193 -2.33 -17.19 -23.64
C GLU A 193 -1.78 -17.89 -22.37
N SER A 194 -2.50 -17.84 -21.25
CA SER A 194 -2.08 -18.48 -19.99
C SER A 194 -2.24 -19.99 -20.03
N SER A 195 -1.14 -20.69 -19.77
CA SER A 195 -1.08 -22.17 -19.66
C SER A 195 -1.29 -22.69 -18.23
N LEU A 196 -1.69 -21.84 -17.28
CA LEU A 196 -1.99 -22.28 -15.92
C LEU A 196 -3.08 -23.38 -15.91
N PRO A 197 -3.01 -24.35 -14.98
CA PRO A 197 -4.04 -25.37 -14.86
C PRO A 197 -5.43 -24.76 -14.61
N GLU A 198 -6.47 -25.34 -15.21
CA GLU A 198 -7.85 -24.83 -15.05
C GLU A 198 -8.34 -24.85 -13.59
N THR A 199 -7.82 -25.78 -12.78
CA THR A 199 -8.06 -25.81 -11.33
C THR A 199 -7.53 -24.56 -10.62
N VAL A 200 -6.36 -24.07 -11.03
CA VAL A 200 -5.76 -22.83 -10.52
C VAL A 200 -6.53 -21.61 -11.03
N LYS A 201 -6.82 -21.57 -12.34
CA LYS A 201 -7.58 -20.48 -12.96
C LYS A 201 -8.95 -20.28 -12.30
N THR A 202 -9.63 -21.38 -11.96
CA THR A 202 -10.92 -21.34 -11.24
C THR A 202 -10.79 -20.64 -9.89
N VAL A 203 -9.71 -20.88 -9.14
CA VAL A 203 -9.48 -20.19 -7.86
C VAL A 203 -9.21 -18.71 -8.09
N ILE A 204 -8.29 -18.37 -9.01
CA ILE A 204 -7.94 -16.99 -9.33
C ILE A 204 -9.16 -16.18 -9.77
N ALA A 205 -10.07 -16.78 -10.55
CA ALA A 205 -11.28 -16.13 -11.03
C ALA A 205 -12.24 -15.63 -9.93
N HIS A 206 -12.11 -16.16 -8.71
CA HIS A 206 -12.96 -15.82 -7.56
C HIS A 206 -12.21 -15.06 -6.46
N MET A 207 -10.95 -14.69 -6.67
CA MET A 207 -10.18 -13.95 -5.67
C MET A 207 -10.64 -12.50 -5.56
N ASP A 208 -10.63 -11.97 -4.34
CA ASP A 208 -10.89 -10.55 -4.06
C ASP A 208 -9.67 -9.83 -3.44
N GLY A 209 -8.55 -10.54 -3.33
CA GLY A 209 -7.26 -10.06 -2.84
C GLY A 209 -7.05 -10.31 -1.35
N SER A 210 -8.02 -10.87 -0.64
CA SER A 210 -7.88 -11.29 0.77
C SER A 210 -7.29 -12.69 0.95
N GLU A 211 -7.23 -13.48 -0.11
CA GLU A 211 -6.82 -14.89 -0.10
C GLU A 211 -5.30 -15.07 -0.20
N THR A 212 -4.53 -14.13 0.35
CA THR A 212 -3.06 -14.20 0.40
C THR A 212 -2.55 -13.69 1.74
N ILE A 213 -1.43 -14.24 2.21
CA ILE A 213 -0.76 -13.83 3.45
C ILE A 213 0.73 -13.63 3.21
N CYS A 214 1.35 -12.78 4.03
CA CYS A 214 2.80 -12.65 4.11
C CYS A 214 3.32 -13.59 5.20
N MET A 215 4.33 -14.40 4.88
CA MET A 215 4.99 -15.31 5.82
C MET A 215 6.48 -15.02 5.92
N GLY A 216 7.06 -15.24 7.11
CA GLY A 216 8.50 -15.16 7.33
C GLY A 216 9.00 -13.82 7.88
N THR A 217 8.14 -12.88 8.25
CA THR A 217 8.53 -11.57 8.82
C THR A 217 9.50 -11.71 10.00
N GLU A 218 9.34 -12.76 10.82
CA GLU A 218 10.18 -13.08 11.98
C GLU A 218 11.57 -13.63 11.60
N THR A 219 11.78 -13.98 10.35
CA THR A 219 12.98 -14.66 9.83
C THR A 219 13.87 -13.76 8.95
N GLY A 220 13.53 -12.48 8.84
CA GLY A 220 14.30 -11.50 8.06
C GLY A 220 13.97 -11.43 6.57
N GLY A 221 12.99 -12.22 6.09
CA GLY A 221 12.49 -12.11 4.72
C GLY A 221 11.03 -12.53 4.60
N VAL A 222 10.28 -11.79 3.79
CA VAL A 222 8.83 -11.95 3.67
C VAL A 222 8.48 -12.54 2.32
N CYS A 223 7.66 -13.58 2.32
CA CYS A 223 7.12 -14.19 1.11
C CYS A 223 5.58 -14.16 1.15
N ARG A 224 4.96 -13.56 0.13
CA ARG A 224 3.50 -13.56 -0.04
C ARG A 224 3.06 -14.80 -0.82
N VAL A 225 2.11 -15.51 -0.23
CA VAL A 225 1.57 -16.78 -0.75
C VAL A 225 0.06 -16.79 -0.70
N TYR A 226 -0.55 -17.59 -1.57
CA TYR A 226 -1.98 -17.93 -1.48
C TYR A 226 -2.31 -18.56 -0.14
N SER A 227 -3.46 -18.20 0.43
CA SER A 227 -3.92 -18.75 1.69
C SER A 227 -5.44 -18.89 1.75
N ARG A 228 -5.86 -20.05 2.28
CA ARG A 228 -7.20 -20.32 2.78
C ARG A 228 -7.09 -21.09 4.09
N SER A 229 -8.18 -21.05 4.86
CA SER A 229 -8.25 -21.78 6.12
C SER A 229 -7.98 -23.27 5.91
N GLY A 230 -7.01 -23.81 6.66
CA GLY A 230 -6.76 -25.25 6.74
C GLY A 230 -5.87 -25.85 5.66
N LEU A 231 -5.07 -25.07 4.92
CA LEU A 231 -4.12 -25.63 3.95
C LEU A 231 -2.92 -26.31 4.66
N PRO A 232 -2.70 -27.63 4.50
CA PRO A 232 -1.63 -28.36 5.19
C PRO A 232 -0.23 -27.82 4.87
N VAL A 233 0.06 -27.53 3.61
CA VAL A 233 1.37 -26.97 3.19
C VAL A 233 1.72 -25.66 3.90
N LEU A 234 0.73 -24.82 4.24
CA LEU A 234 0.94 -23.58 4.97
C LEU A 234 1.09 -23.81 6.48
N GLN A 235 0.44 -24.85 7.03
CA GLN A 235 0.66 -25.26 8.41
C GLN A 235 2.09 -25.75 8.59
N ASP A 236 2.57 -26.60 7.68
CA ASP A 236 3.95 -27.08 7.66
C ASP A 236 4.96 -25.94 7.54
N LEU A 237 4.72 -25.01 6.60
CA LEU A 237 5.57 -23.83 6.44
C LEU A 237 5.53 -22.93 7.68
N SER A 238 4.38 -22.78 8.34
CA SER A 238 4.28 -21.99 9.57
C SER A 238 5.10 -22.61 10.70
N SER A 239 5.11 -23.94 10.82
CA SER A 239 5.98 -24.65 11.76
C SER A 239 7.47 -24.44 11.47
N VAL A 240 7.86 -24.44 10.19
CA VAL A 240 9.23 -24.09 9.76
C VAL A 240 9.57 -22.66 10.16
N VAL A 241 8.71 -21.68 9.85
CA VAL A 241 8.92 -20.27 10.18
C VAL A 241 9.05 -20.07 11.69
N ASN A 242 8.18 -20.69 12.50
CA ASN A 242 8.25 -20.60 13.96
C ASN A 242 9.55 -21.19 14.54
N THR A 243 10.05 -22.27 13.94
CA THR A 243 11.34 -22.86 14.32
C THR A 243 12.49 -21.92 13.96
N LEU A 244 12.47 -21.37 12.75
CA LEU A 244 13.49 -20.42 12.27
C LEU A 244 13.48 -19.09 13.04
N ALA A 245 12.32 -18.64 13.53
CA ALA A 245 12.19 -17.41 14.30
C ALA A 245 12.92 -17.44 15.65
N THR A 246 13.19 -18.63 16.19
CA THR A 246 13.95 -18.82 17.44
C THR A 246 15.38 -19.29 17.21
N ASP A 247 15.80 -19.38 15.94
CA ASP A 247 17.13 -19.79 15.55
C ASP A 247 18.18 -18.69 15.86
N THR A 248 19.38 -19.12 16.24
CA THR A 248 20.48 -18.23 16.65
C THR A 248 21.51 -18.01 15.55
N ARG A 249 21.37 -18.69 14.40
CA ARG A 249 22.22 -18.51 13.22
C ARG A 249 22.12 -17.09 12.65
N PRO A 250 23.10 -16.66 11.83
CA PRO A 250 23.00 -15.39 11.10
C PRO A 250 21.71 -15.32 10.27
N GLY A 251 21.07 -14.15 10.23
CA GLY A 251 19.80 -13.96 9.51
C GLY A 251 19.87 -14.33 8.02
N SER A 252 21.02 -14.17 7.38
CA SER A 252 21.24 -14.60 5.99
C SER A 252 21.14 -16.13 5.82
N GLU A 253 21.61 -16.91 6.80
CA GLU A 253 21.49 -18.37 6.78
C GLU A 253 20.07 -18.82 7.06
N ILE A 254 19.39 -18.17 8.01
CA ILE A 254 17.97 -18.40 8.32
C ILE A 254 17.12 -18.17 7.07
N LEU A 255 17.33 -17.03 6.40
CA LEU A 255 16.64 -16.68 5.16
C LEU A 255 16.93 -17.68 4.04
N ALA A 256 18.18 -18.14 3.89
CA ALA A 256 18.54 -19.16 2.90
C ALA A 256 17.80 -20.48 3.14
N VAL A 257 17.62 -20.90 4.41
CA VAL A 257 16.82 -22.08 4.75
C VAL A 257 15.35 -21.86 4.37
N LEU A 258 14.75 -20.73 4.72
CA LEU A 258 13.36 -20.44 4.35
C LEU A 258 13.17 -20.42 2.83
N ARG A 259 14.10 -19.79 2.09
CA ARG A 259 14.13 -19.80 0.62
C ARG A 259 14.12 -21.20 0.05
N SER A 260 15.00 -22.06 0.55
CA SER A 260 15.06 -23.47 0.16
C SER A 260 13.74 -24.20 0.45
N GLU A 261 13.14 -24.00 1.62
CA GLU A 261 11.88 -24.66 1.99
C GLU A 261 10.70 -24.22 1.13
N ILE A 262 10.60 -22.93 0.80
CA ILE A 262 9.59 -22.42 -0.13
C ILE A 262 9.84 -22.97 -1.54
N LYS A 263 11.08 -22.92 -2.03
CA LYS A 263 11.46 -23.41 -3.37
C LYS A 263 11.17 -24.90 -3.58
N LYS A 264 11.27 -25.72 -2.53
CA LYS A 264 10.92 -27.16 -2.60
C LYS A 264 9.43 -27.39 -2.86
N ARG A 265 8.57 -26.54 -2.27
CA ARG A 265 7.11 -26.68 -2.27
C ARG A 265 6.41 -25.76 -3.28
N ALA A 266 7.09 -24.78 -3.86
CA ALA A 266 6.53 -23.85 -4.84
C ALA A 266 6.12 -24.58 -6.13
N GLY A 267 4.92 -24.27 -6.62
CA GLY A 267 4.39 -24.83 -7.87
C GLY A 267 2.88 -24.66 -8.00
N TRP A 268 2.32 -24.98 -9.17
CA TRP A 268 0.89 -24.79 -9.49
C TRP A 268 0.04 -26.06 -9.33
N GLY A 269 0.54 -27.04 -8.57
CA GLY A 269 -0.20 -28.26 -8.22
C GLY A 269 -1.29 -28.01 -7.18
N ASP A 270 -1.78 -29.08 -6.56
CA ASP A 270 -2.76 -29.02 -5.46
C ASP A 270 -2.33 -28.00 -4.38
N PRO A 271 -3.16 -26.99 -4.02
CA PRO A 271 -2.82 -25.97 -3.03
C PRO A 271 -2.67 -26.52 -1.60
N GLY A 272 -3.09 -27.76 -1.34
CA GLY A 272 -2.81 -28.46 -0.08
C GLY A 272 -1.39 -29.03 0.00
N GLN A 273 -0.70 -29.18 -1.13
CA GLN A 273 0.65 -29.75 -1.24
C GLN A 273 1.69 -28.76 -1.76
N HIS A 274 1.26 -27.76 -2.54
CA HIS A 274 2.13 -26.79 -3.20
C HIS A 274 1.84 -25.38 -2.72
N ILE A 275 2.91 -24.58 -2.61
CA ILE A 275 2.83 -23.16 -2.33
C ILE A 275 2.61 -22.41 -3.63
N TRP A 276 1.51 -21.67 -3.72
CA TRP A 276 1.24 -20.76 -4.83
C TRP A 276 1.76 -19.36 -4.48
N LEU A 277 2.71 -18.86 -5.26
CA LEU A 277 3.29 -17.52 -5.12
C LEU A 277 2.34 -16.49 -5.77
N LEU A 278 1.24 -16.20 -5.06
CA LEU A 278 0.17 -15.31 -5.54
C LEU A 278 0.15 -13.98 -4.80
N GLY A 279 0.03 -12.89 -5.56
CA GLY A 279 -0.22 -11.55 -5.06
C GLY A 279 -1.70 -11.24 -4.88
N GLN A 280 -2.01 -10.13 -4.22
CA GLN A 280 -3.39 -9.67 -4.02
C GLN A 280 -4.05 -9.20 -5.33
N ASP A 281 -3.24 -8.76 -6.29
CA ASP A 281 -3.64 -8.31 -7.63
C ASP A 281 -4.11 -9.44 -8.55
N ALA A 282 -4.03 -10.70 -8.12
CA ALA A 282 -4.75 -11.81 -8.74
C ALA A 282 -6.27 -11.53 -8.84
N ALA A 283 -6.82 -10.72 -7.92
CA ALA A 283 -8.21 -10.25 -7.95
C ALA A 283 -8.58 -9.48 -9.23
N PHE A 284 -7.60 -8.96 -9.99
CA PHE A 284 -7.86 -8.19 -11.21
C PHE A 284 -7.98 -9.08 -12.45
N ALA A 285 -7.48 -10.32 -12.38
CA ALA A 285 -7.33 -11.19 -13.55
C ALA A 285 -8.67 -11.49 -14.23
N ALA A 286 -9.73 -11.70 -13.44
CA ALA A 286 -11.06 -12.04 -13.96
C ALA A 286 -11.65 -10.91 -14.81
N SER A 287 -11.67 -9.69 -14.25
CA SER A 287 -12.20 -8.50 -14.94
C SER A 287 -11.39 -8.20 -16.21
N LEU A 288 -10.06 -8.29 -16.15
CA LEU A 288 -9.19 -8.03 -17.30
C LEU A 288 -9.39 -9.07 -18.41
N ALA A 289 -9.45 -10.36 -18.07
CA ALA A 289 -9.69 -11.41 -19.04
C ALA A 289 -11.09 -11.29 -19.66
N GLN A 290 -12.12 -11.05 -18.86
CA GLN A 290 -13.48 -10.85 -19.36
C GLN A 290 -13.57 -9.65 -20.31
N ARG A 291 -12.86 -8.55 -20.03
CA ARG A 291 -12.91 -7.34 -20.85
C ARG A 291 -12.06 -7.41 -22.12
N PHE A 292 -10.88 -8.04 -22.05
CA PHE A 292 -9.88 -7.94 -23.13
C PHE A 292 -9.45 -9.28 -23.74
N HIS A 293 -9.73 -10.39 -23.07
CA HIS A 293 -9.57 -11.79 -23.50
C HIS A 293 -8.12 -12.28 -23.72
N THR A 294 -7.25 -11.43 -24.24
CA THR A 294 -5.87 -11.75 -24.64
C THR A 294 -4.87 -10.84 -23.94
N VAL A 295 -3.63 -11.30 -23.77
CA VAL A 295 -2.54 -10.47 -23.22
C VAL A 295 -2.38 -9.17 -24.00
N GLY A 296 -2.40 -9.23 -25.34
CA GLY A 296 -2.31 -8.02 -26.18
C GLY A 296 -3.44 -7.03 -25.94
N GLY A 297 -4.68 -7.52 -25.83
CA GLY A 297 -5.84 -6.69 -25.52
C GLY A 297 -5.75 -6.04 -24.12
N VAL A 298 -5.26 -6.78 -23.12
CA VAL A 298 -5.05 -6.23 -21.78
C VAL A 298 -4.04 -5.08 -21.85
N LEU A 299 -2.87 -5.30 -22.48
CA LEU A 299 -1.83 -4.27 -22.62
C LEU A 299 -2.33 -3.04 -23.36
N ASP A 300 -3.14 -3.21 -24.42
CA ASP A 300 -3.83 -2.10 -25.09
C ASP A 300 -4.77 -1.34 -24.17
N GLY A 301 -5.56 -2.05 -23.36
CA GLY A 301 -6.45 -1.47 -22.36
C GLY A 301 -5.70 -0.62 -21.32
N PHE A 302 -4.55 -1.09 -20.85
CA PHE A 302 -3.66 -0.32 -19.97
C PHE A 302 -3.17 0.96 -20.65
N ARG A 303 -2.64 0.88 -21.88
CA ARG A 303 -2.16 2.06 -22.63
C ARG A 303 -3.24 3.12 -22.80
N GLN A 304 -4.44 2.71 -23.21
CA GLN A 304 -5.57 3.62 -23.40
C GLN A 304 -5.99 4.26 -22.07
N THR A 305 -6.04 3.47 -21.00
CA THR A 305 -6.43 3.96 -19.67
C THR A 305 -5.43 4.97 -19.13
N ILE A 306 -4.12 4.68 -19.19
CA ILE A 306 -3.06 5.59 -18.74
C ILE A 306 -3.16 6.93 -19.48
N ALA A 307 -3.31 6.90 -20.81
CA ALA A 307 -3.43 8.11 -21.61
C ALA A 307 -4.69 8.91 -21.26
N SER A 308 -5.85 8.24 -21.15
CA SER A 308 -7.12 8.87 -20.82
C SER A 308 -7.10 9.52 -19.44
N HIS A 309 -6.74 8.75 -18.41
CA HIS A 309 -6.75 9.22 -17.01
C HIS A 309 -5.80 10.39 -16.80
N THR A 310 -4.59 10.32 -17.39
CA THR A 310 -3.62 11.43 -17.32
C THR A 310 -4.20 12.71 -17.93
N ARG A 311 -4.84 12.63 -19.10
CA ARG A 311 -5.46 13.78 -19.75
C ARG A 311 -6.64 14.33 -18.95
N THR A 312 -7.52 13.45 -18.48
CA THR A 312 -8.71 13.82 -17.72
C THR A 312 -8.32 14.47 -16.39
N ALA A 313 -7.31 13.93 -15.67
CA ALA A 313 -6.84 14.49 -14.40
C ALA A 313 -6.28 15.91 -14.56
N LYS A 314 -5.49 16.18 -15.61
CA LYS A 314 -4.98 17.52 -15.95
C LYS A 314 -6.10 18.55 -16.17
N THR A 315 -7.23 18.08 -16.71
CA THR A 315 -8.36 18.93 -17.11
C THR A 315 -9.33 19.15 -15.95
N ILE A 316 -9.76 18.07 -15.30
CA ILE A 316 -10.78 18.09 -14.25
C ILE A 316 -10.21 18.54 -12.90
N ARG A 317 -8.94 18.23 -12.63
CA ARG A 317 -8.22 18.62 -11.40
C ARG A 317 -9.04 18.35 -10.14
N PRO A 318 -9.38 17.07 -9.86
CA PRO A 318 -10.37 16.72 -8.84
C PRO A 318 -10.01 17.15 -7.41
N LEU A 319 -8.73 17.43 -7.15
CA LEU A 319 -8.22 17.78 -5.84
C LEU A 319 -7.92 19.29 -5.66
N ASP A 320 -8.22 20.12 -6.66
CA ASP A 320 -8.00 21.57 -6.58
C ASP A 320 -8.84 22.25 -5.50
N GLU A 321 -8.42 23.45 -5.11
CA GLU A 321 -9.24 24.35 -4.32
C GLU A 321 -10.61 24.58 -4.97
N GLY A 322 -11.65 24.51 -4.16
CA GLY A 322 -13.01 24.68 -4.63
C GLY A 322 -13.48 23.57 -5.58
N SER A 323 -12.85 22.40 -5.60
CA SER A 323 -13.34 21.25 -6.37
C SER A 323 -14.78 20.84 -5.96
N PRO A 324 -15.48 19.99 -6.75
CA PRO A 324 -16.84 19.57 -6.42
C PRO A 324 -17.01 19.01 -5.00
N LEU A 325 -16.01 18.29 -4.47
CA LEU A 325 -16.06 17.81 -3.10
C LEU A 325 -15.91 18.96 -2.10
N ALA A 326 -14.91 19.84 -2.28
CA ALA A 326 -14.68 20.97 -1.39
C ALA A 326 -15.92 21.87 -1.27
N ARG A 327 -16.56 22.20 -2.40
CA ARG A 327 -17.83 22.96 -2.41
C ARG A 327 -18.96 22.21 -1.69
N SER A 328 -19.03 20.89 -1.86
CA SER A 328 -20.05 20.07 -1.19
C SER A 328 -19.82 19.95 0.31
N HIS A 329 -18.58 20.10 0.78
CA HIS A 329 -18.23 20.13 2.21
C HIS A 329 -18.36 21.53 2.82
N GLY A 330 -18.38 22.59 2.01
CA GLY A 330 -18.25 23.97 2.48
C GLY A 330 -16.82 24.32 2.89
N THR A 331 -15.83 23.67 2.29
CA THR A 331 -14.40 23.84 2.57
C THR A 331 -13.65 24.44 1.39
N ARG A 332 -12.40 24.89 1.63
CA ARG A 332 -11.50 25.35 0.56
C ARG A 332 -10.90 24.16 -0.19
N HIS A 333 -10.43 23.15 0.55
CA HIS A 333 -9.76 21.99 0.00
C HIS A 333 -10.64 20.74 0.12
N PRO A 334 -10.54 19.78 -0.84
CA PRO A 334 -11.19 18.48 -0.77
C PRO A 334 -10.41 17.50 0.13
N ILE A 335 -10.00 18.00 1.30
CA ILE A 335 -9.17 17.31 2.27
C ILE A 335 -9.99 17.11 3.54
N VAL A 336 -9.96 15.88 4.05
CA VAL A 336 -10.53 15.49 5.33
C VAL A 336 -9.40 15.15 6.30
N GLN A 337 -9.41 15.74 7.50
CA GLN A 337 -8.62 15.22 8.61
C GLN A 337 -9.42 14.08 9.26
N GLY A 338 -8.93 12.84 9.09
CA GLY A 338 -9.63 11.65 9.56
C GLY A 338 -9.62 11.51 11.08
N PRO A 339 -10.66 10.97 11.71
CA PRO A 339 -10.75 10.86 13.17
C PRO A 339 -9.63 9.96 13.73
N MET A 340 -8.81 10.50 14.62
CA MET A 340 -7.70 9.80 15.27
C MET A 340 -7.90 9.79 16.78
N ALA A 341 -8.21 8.63 17.35
CA ALA A 341 -8.45 8.51 18.79
C ALA A 341 -7.26 9.01 19.60
N ARG A 342 -7.52 9.77 20.68
CA ARG A 342 -6.48 10.39 21.53
C ARG A 342 -5.58 11.41 20.84
N ILE A 343 -5.96 11.85 19.63
CA ILE A 343 -5.28 12.87 18.85
C ILE A 343 -6.29 13.94 18.45
N SER A 344 -7.27 13.58 17.61
CA SER A 344 -8.32 14.49 17.14
C SER A 344 -9.53 14.53 18.06
N ASP A 345 -9.44 14.05 19.30
CA ASP A 345 -10.34 14.40 20.41
C ASP A 345 -10.01 15.77 21.03
N THR A 346 -9.43 16.67 20.23
CA THR A 346 -8.89 17.98 20.63
C THR A 346 -9.56 19.10 19.81
N PRO A 347 -10.55 19.84 20.34
CA PRO A 347 -11.27 20.88 19.62
C PRO A 347 -10.38 21.98 19.02
N ALA A 348 -9.34 22.41 19.73
CA ALA A 348 -8.38 23.39 19.24
C ALA A 348 -7.64 22.92 17.97
N PHE A 349 -7.33 21.62 17.88
CA PHE A 349 -6.70 21.06 16.69
C PHE A 349 -7.65 21.08 15.48
N ALA A 350 -8.90 20.70 15.69
CA ALA A 350 -9.95 20.78 14.66
C ALA A 350 -10.13 22.23 14.15
N ALA A 351 -10.05 23.22 15.04
CA ALA A 351 -10.13 24.63 14.67
C ALA A 351 -8.97 25.03 13.71
N ARG A 352 -7.73 24.61 14.01
CA ARG A 352 -6.56 24.86 13.15
C ARG A 352 -6.71 24.23 11.76
N VAL A 353 -7.20 22.99 11.69
CA VAL A 353 -7.47 22.31 10.41
C VAL A 353 -8.54 23.05 9.60
N ALA A 354 -9.63 23.50 10.24
CA ALA A 354 -10.70 24.24 9.58
C ALA A 354 -10.26 25.64 9.12
N GLU A 355 -9.42 26.34 9.88
CA GLU A 355 -8.82 27.62 9.48
C GLU A 355 -8.01 27.50 8.18
N GLU A 356 -7.25 26.42 8.07
CA GLU A 356 -6.50 26.09 6.85
C GLU A 356 -7.37 25.42 5.77
N GLY A 357 -8.69 25.40 5.94
CA GLY A 357 -9.65 25.13 4.87
C GLY A 357 -9.92 23.67 4.54
N ALA A 358 -9.54 22.72 5.40
CA ALA A 358 -9.93 21.31 5.30
C ALA A 358 -11.11 20.99 6.25
N LEU A 359 -11.72 19.81 6.10
CA LEU A 359 -12.81 19.34 6.96
C LEU A 359 -12.27 18.52 8.15
N PRO A 360 -12.32 19.04 9.40
CA PRO A 360 -11.87 18.30 10.57
C PRO A 360 -12.90 17.29 11.10
N PHE A 361 -12.40 16.17 11.64
CA PHE A 361 -13.23 15.19 12.36
C PHE A 361 -12.72 14.92 13.78
N LEU A 362 -13.64 15.08 14.74
CA LEU A 362 -13.40 14.79 16.13
C LEU A 362 -13.59 13.30 16.41
N ALA A 363 -12.59 12.66 17.02
CA ALA A 363 -12.65 11.23 17.31
C ALA A 363 -13.45 10.95 18.60
N ILE A 364 -14.68 10.43 18.46
CA ILE A 364 -15.49 10.03 19.61
C ILE A 364 -14.97 8.73 20.22
N SER A 365 -14.62 7.74 19.39
CA SER A 365 -14.03 6.47 19.84
C SER A 365 -14.84 5.84 21.01
N MET A 366 -14.17 5.54 22.13
CA MET A 366 -14.74 4.95 23.34
C MET A 366 -15.04 5.99 24.44
N LEU A 367 -15.21 7.27 24.10
CA LEU A 367 -15.56 8.32 25.07
C LEU A 367 -16.99 8.14 25.60
N ASP A 368 -17.21 8.58 26.85
CA ASP A 368 -18.54 8.62 27.43
C ASP A 368 -19.34 9.88 27.04
N ALA A 369 -20.64 9.90 27.34
CA ALA A 369 -21.53 10.99 26.95
C ALA A 369 -21.14 12.37 27.52
N ARG A 370 -20.51 12.42 28.71
CA ARG A 370 -20.07 13.69 29.31
C ARG A 370 -18.83 14.21 28.60
N GLU A 371 -17.84 13.35 28.40
CA GLU A 371 -16.63 13.68 27.65
C GLU A 371 -16.94 14.17 26.23
N ILE A 372 -17.91 13.52 25.57
CA ILE A 372 -18.37 13.93 24.23
C ILE A 372 -19.05 15.30 24.30
N LYS A 373 -19.95 15.51 25.25
CA LYS A 373 -20.69 16.77 25.38
C LYS A 373 -19.72 17.95 25.49
N ASP A 374 -18.75 17.86 26.40
CA ASP A 374 -17.78 18.93 26.64
C ASP A 374 -16.95 19.21 25.36
N MET A 375 -16.47 18.15 24.70
CA MET A 375 -15.73 18.25 23.44
C MET A 375 -16.55 18.90 22.31
N LEU A 376 -17.82 18.52 22.14
CA LEU A 376 -18.66 19.05 21.06
C LEU A 376 -19.10 20.49 21.33
N GLU A 377 -19.31 20.86 22.59
CA GLU A 377 -19.60 22.24 22.99
C GLU A 377 -18.44 23.18 22.70
N GLU A 378 -17.22 22.79 23.09
CA GLU A 378 -16.01 23.54 22.79
C GLU A 378 -15.75 23.61 21.28
N THR A 379 -15.92 22.51 20.57
CA THR A 379 -15.78 22.46 19.10
C THR A 379 -16.71 23.47 18.43
N LYS A 380 -18.00 23.45 18.77
CA LYS A 380 -18.98 24.38 18.21
C LYS A 380 -18.63 25.84 18.50
N LYS A 381 -18.15 26.12 19.71
CA LYS A 381 -17.68 27.47 20.10
C LYS A 381 -16.49 27.94 19.27
N LEU A 382 -15.49 27.08 19.05
CA LEU A 382 -14.26 27.44 18.33
C LEU A 382 -14.46 27.53 16.82
N LEU A 383 -15.26 26.65 16.23
CA LEU A 383 -15.41 26.57 14.77
C LEU A 383 -16.52 27.49 14.24
N GLY A 384 -17.49 27.86 15.07
CA GLY A 384 -18.64 28.68 14.65
C GLY A 384 -19.41 28.00 13.51
N ASP A 385 -19.56 28.70 12.39
CA ASP A 385 -20.29 28.21 11.21
C ASP A 385 -19.43 27.33 10.28
N LYS A 386 -18.12 27.16 10.56
CA LYS A 386 -17.25 26.31 9.74
C LYS A 386 -17.69 24.85 9.84
N PRO A 387 -17.65 24.07 8.75
CA PRO A 387 -18.06 22.67 8.76
C PRO A 387 -17.09 21.81 9.57
N TRP A 388 -17.62 20.79 10.23
CA TRP A 388 -16.87 19.81 10.99
C TRP A 388 -17.65 18.50 11.08
N GLY A 389 -16.99 17.44 11.53
CA GLY A 389 -17.65 16.15 11.74
C GLY A 389 -17.15 15.38 12.94
N VAL A 390 -17.79 14.24 13.17
CA VAL A 390 -17.45 13.30 14.25
C VAL A 390 -17.14 11.91 13.69
N GLY A 391 -16.15 11.22 14.27
CA GLY A 391 -15.82 9.84 13.96
C GLY A 391 -16.36 8.88 15.00
N ILE A 392 -17.16 7.90 14.57
CA ILE A 392 -17.86 6.92 15.43
C ILE A 392 -17.43 5.50 15.04
N LEU A 393 -17.39 4.61 16.02
CA LEU A 393 -17.17 3.18 15.80
C LEU A 393 -18.53 2.47 15.64
N GLY A 394 -18.78 1.87 14.47
CA GLY A 394 -20.05 1.20 14.15
C GLY A 394 -20.27 -0.15 14.84
N PHE A 395 -19.22 -0.71 15.45
CA PHE A 395 -19.15 -2.06 16.01
C PHE A 395 -19.10 -2.10 17.55
N ILE A 396 -19.22 -0.96 18.23
CA ILE A 396 -19.28 -0.90 19.70
C ILE A 396 -20.65 -1.36 20.23
N SER A 397 -20.78 -1.52 21.55
CA SER A 397 -22.03 -1.98 22.14
C SER A 397 -23.20 -1.03 21.81
N PRO A 398 -24.41 -1.56 21.53
CA PRO A 398 -25.58 -0.74 21.18
C PRO A 398 -25.89 0.34 22.21
N ASP A 399 -25.78 0.03 23.51
CA ASP A 399 -26.05 0.98 24.59
C ASP A 399 -25.04 2.13 24.65
N LEU A 400 -23.78 1.86 24.33
CA LEU A 400 -22.77 2.92 24.24
C LEU A 400 -23.02 3.76 22.99
N LEU A 401 -23.22 3.13 21.83
CA LEU A 401 -23.48 3.82 20.57
C LEU A 401 -24.71 4.73 20.68
N GLN A 402 -25.81 4.25 21.26
CA GLN A 402 -27.03 5.04 21.42
C GLN A 402 -26.78 6.28 22.28
N ARG A 403 -26.09 6.14 23.42
CA ARG A 403 -25.73 7.29 24.26
C ARG A 403 -24.83 8.30 23.54
N GLN A 404 -23.90 7.83 22.71
CA GLN A 404 -23.07 8.72 21.88
C GLN A 404 -23.93 9.46 20.85
N LEU A 405 -24.83 8.76 20.17
CA LEU A 405 -25.74 9.33 19.17
C LEU A 405 -26.68 10.40 19.77
N ASP A 406 -27.17 10.20 20.99
CA ASP A 406 -28.04 11.17 21.67
C ASP A 406 -27.33 12.51 21.91
N VAL A 407 -26.03 12.48 22.26
CA VAL A 407 -25.22 13.70 22.38
C VAL A 407 -24.98 14.31 21.00
N ILE A 408 -24.60 13.52 20.00
CA ILE A 408 -24.36 13.99 18.63
C ILE A 408 -25.59 14.70 18.06
N ARG A 409 -26.79 14.15 18.27
CA ARG A 409 -28.09 14.73 17.88
C ARG A 409 -28.37 16.09 18.49
N THR A 410 -27.83 16.35 19.67
CA THR A 410 -28.00 17.63 20.37
C THR A 410 -27.17 18.73 19.69
N TYR A 411 -25.93 18.40 19.29
CA TYR A 411 -25.01 19.38 18.68
C TYR A 411 -25.13 19.48 17.16
N LYS A 412 -25.62 18.42 16.49
CA LYS A 412 -25.82 18.31 15.03
C LYS A 412 -24.59 18.71 14.20
N PRO A 413 -23.45 18.00 14.32
CA PRO A 413 -22.35 18.19 13.38
C PRO A 413 -22.83 17.96 11.93
N PRO A 414 -22.40 18.76 10.95
CA PRO A 414 -22.81 18.56 9.55
C PRO A 414 -22.37 17.21 8.95
N PHE A 415 -21.30 16.61 9.48
CA PHE A 415 -20.74 15.37 8.95
C PHE A 415 -20.46 14.31 10.03
N ALA A 416 -20.45 13.04 9.60
CA ALA A 416 -20.00 11.91 10.40
C ALA A 416 -19.17 10.92 9.57
N ILE A 417 -18.25 10.22 10.22
CA ILE A 417 -17.56 9.04 9.68
C ILE A 417 -17.88 7.86 10.59
N ILE A 418 -18.32 6.74 10.01
CA ILE A 418 -18.59 5.52 10.77
C ILE A 418 -17.59 4.44 10.34
N ALA A 419 -16.62 4.17 11.21
CA ALA A 419 -15.66 3.08 11.02
C ALA A 419 -16.32 1.74 11.33
N GLY A 420 -16.26 0.77 10.40
CA GLY A 420 -17.01 -0.49 10.51
C GLY A 420 -18.53 -0.29 10.59
N GLY A 421 -19.04 0.76 9.96
CA GLY A 421 -20.45 1.10 9.95
C GLY A 421 -21.28 0.30 8.95
N ARG A 422 -22.60 0.40 9.10
CA ARG A 422 -23.59 -0.23 8.23
C ARG A 422 -24.53 0.81 7.57
N PRO A 423 -25.22 0.48 6.47
CA PRO A 423 -26.13 1.41 5.79
C PRO A 423 -27.24 1.96 6.69
N ASP A 424 -27.81 1.15 7.60
CA ASP A 424 -28.84 1.59 8.55
C ASP A 424 -28.36 2.74 9.44
N GLN A 425 -27.12 2.64 9.95
CA GLN A 425 -26.50 3.66 10.78
C GLN A 425 -26.25 4.94 9.98
N SER A 426 -25.77 4.83 8.74
CA SER A 426 -25.55 5.97 7.84
C SER A 426 -26.87 6.69 7.54
N HIS A 427 -27.92 5.96 7.16
CA HIS A 427 -29.22 6.55 6.85
C HIS A 427 -29.89 7.21 8.05
N ALA A 428 -29.71 6.66 9.25
CA ALA A 428 -30.23 7.27 10.48
C ALA A 428 -29.65 8.69 10.68
N LEU A 429 -28.34 8.85 10.48
CA LEU A 429 -27.69 10.16 10.54
C LEU A 429 -28.10 11.08 9.38
N GLU A 430 -28.19 10.55 8.15
CA GLU A 430 -28.56 11.37 6.98
C GLU A 430 -30.00 11.93 7.09
N LYS A 431 -30.94 11.17 7.65
CA LYS A 431 -32.32 11.63 7.92
C LYS A 431 -32.37 12.81 8.90
N GLU A 432 -31.36 12.94 9.75
CA GLU A 432 -31.24 14.01 10.74
C GLU A 432 -30.43 15.22 10.20
N GLY A 433 -29.99 15.15 8.94
CA GLY A 433 -29.18 16.17 8.27
C GLY A 433 -27.68 16.04 8.50
N ILE A 434 -27.22 14.91 9.05
CA ILE A 434 -25.79 14.63 9.29
C ILE A 434 -25.27 13.76 8.16
N HIS A 435 -24.41 14.31 7.30
CA HIS A 435 -23.88 13.59 6.13
C HIS A 435 -22.82 12.56 6.56
N ALA A 436 -23.16 11.28 6.45
CA ALA A 436 -22.33 10.19 6.96
C ALA A 436 -21.50 9.52 5.86
N TYR A 437 -20.21 9.31 6.13
CA TYR A 437 -19.31 8.47 5.33
C TYR A 437 -19.13 7.10 5.97
N LEU A 438 -19.09 6.05 5.15
CA LEU A 438 -18.75 4.69 5.58
C LEU A 438 -17.36 4.29 5.10
N HIS A 439 -16.53 3.73 6.00
CA HIS A 439 -15.33 2.99 5.58
C HIS A 439 -15.76 1.71 4.86
N VAL A 440 -15.22 1.48 3.66
CA VAL A 440 -15.55 0.33 2.81
C VAL A 440 -14.28 -0.48 2.52
N PRO A 441 -14.03 -1.57 3.26
CA PRO A 441 -12.77 -2.31 3.16
C PRO A 441 -12.77 -3.41 2.07
N SER A 442 -13.88 -3.62 1.35
CA SER A 442 -13.96 -4.67 0.32
C SER A 442 -14.90 -4.34 -0.85
N PRO A 443 -14.60 -4.85 -2.07
CA PRO A 443 -15.47 -4.72 -3.23
C PRO A 443 -16.91 -5.22 -2.98
N GLY A 444 -17.05 -6.35 -2.28
CA GLY A 444 -18.36 -6.92 -1.94
C GLY A 444 -19.20 -6.00 -1.06
N LEU A 445 -18.61 -5.37 -0.03
CA LEU A 445 -19.31 -4.41 0.82
C LEU A 445 -19.69 -3.15 0.05
N LEU A 446 -18.86 -2.69 -0.91
CA LEU A 446 -19.20 -1.54 -1.73
C LEU A 446 -20.47 -1.79 -2.55
N ARG A 447 -20.58 -2.94 -3.23
CA ARG A 447 -21.78 -3.29 -4.01
C ARG A 447 -23.02 -3.29 -3.11
N MET A 448 -22.94 -3.96 -1.96
CA MET A 448 -24.01 -3.98 -0.97
C MET A 448 -24.40 -2.56 -0.50
N PHE A 449 -23.44 -1.69 -0.21
CA PHE A 449 -23.72 -0.33 0.23
C PHE A 449 -24.37 0.52 -0.87
N ILE A 450 -23.93 0.38 -2.12
CA ILE A 450 -24.53 1.07 -3.28
C ILE A 450 -25.99 0.66 -3.46
N GLU A 451 -26.27 -0.64 -3.44
CA GLU A 451 -27.63 -1.21 -3.54
C GLU A 451 -28.54 -0.71 -2.42
N ASN A 452 -27.98 -0.50 -1.23
CA ASN A 452 -28.72 0.06 -0.09
C ASN A 452 -28.84 1.59 -0.14
N GLY A 453 -28.37 2.28 -1.17
CA GLY A 453 -28.55 3.73 -1.33
C GLY A 453 -27.46 4.60 -0.71
N VAL A 454 -26.38 4.02 -0.19
CA VAL A 454 -25.23 4.80 0.31
C VAL A 454 -24.53 5.50 -0.84
N ARG A 455 -24.06 6.73 -0.63
CA ARG A 455 -23.36 7.56 -1.64
C ARG A 455 -22.09 8.24 -1.12
N ARG A 456 -21.60 7.89 0.07
CA ARG A 456 -20.42 8.52 0.70
C ARG A 456 -19.50 7.44 1.26
N PHE A 457 -18.34 7.30 0.61
CA PHE A 457 -17.44 6.17 0.84
C PHE A 457 -16.03 6.64 1.20
N ILE A 458 -15.38 5.90 2.10
CA ILE A 458 -13.96 6.00 2.38
C ILE A 458 -13.30 4.68 1.99
N PHE A 459 -12.28 4.76 1.13
CA PHE A 459 -11.45 3.62 0.75
C PHE A 459 -10.09 3.75 1.41
N GLU A 460 -9.88 3.01 2.50
CA GLU A 460 -8.68 3.09 3.34
C GLU A 460 -7.77 1.88 3.13
N GLY A 461 -6.57 2.12 2.58
CA GLY A 461 -5.57 1.09 2.32
C GLY A 461 -4.75 0.71 3.56
N ARG A 462 -4.23 -0.54 3.56
CA ARG A 462 -3.47 -1.18 4.66
C ARG A 462 -2.20 -0.45 5.11
N GLU A 463 -1.67 0.46 4.31
CA GLU A 463 -0.56 1.35 4.67
C GLU A 463 -0.95 2.48 5.65
N CYS A 464 -2.25 2.65 5.95
CA CYS A 464 -2.73 3.62 6.95
C CYS A 464 -2.23 3.28 8.38
N GLY A 465 -2.27 4.27 9.26
CA GLY A 465 -1.91 4.09 10.67
C GLY A 465 -3.09 3.64 11.52
N GLY A 466 -2.82 2.89 12.59
CA GLY A 466 -3.87 2.35 13.45
C GLY A 466 -4.45 1.05 12.89
N HIS A 467 -5.74 0.79 13.11
CA HIS A 467 -6.36 -0.46 12.66
C HIS A 467 -6.45 -0.51 11.13
N VAL A 468 -6.09 -1.64 10.54
CA VAL A 468 -6.01 -1.77 9.07
C VAL A 468 -6.81 -2.95 8.54
N GLY A 469 -7.33 -2.81 7.32
CA GLY A 469 -7.87 -3.91 6.54
C GLY A 469 -6.79 -4.75 5.84
N PRO A 470 -7.16 -5.86 5.18
CA PRO A 470 -6.19 -6.76 4.56
C PRO A 470 -5.63 -6.27 3.21
N ARG A 471 -6.26 -5.28 2.57
CA ARG A 471 -5.91 -4.81 1.21
C ARG A 471 -5.13 -3.51 1.26
N SER A 472 -4.04 -3.41 0.50
CA SER A 472 -3.36 -2.13 0.30
C SER A 472 -4.23 -1.15 -0.49
N SER A 473 -3.83 0.12 -0.51
CA SER A 473 -4.49 1.17 -1.28
C SER A 473 -4.67 0.78 -2.75
N PHE A 474 -3.63 0.31 -3.45
CA PHE A 474 -3.74 -0.02 -4.87
C PHE A 474 -4.65 -1.23 -5.14
N VAL A 475 -4.58 -2.24 -4.28
CA VAL A 475 -5.44 -3.43 -4.34
C VAL A 475 -6.90 -3.09 -4.07
N LEU A 476 -7.14 -2.20 -3.10
CA LEU A 476 -8.48 -1.78 -2.71
C LEU A 476 -9.07 -0.82 -3.74
N TRP A 477 -8.36 0.25 -4.09
CA TRP A 477 -8.90 1.38 -4.85
C TRP A 477 -9.23 1.00 -6.30
N ASN A 478 -8.43 0.16 -6.95
CA ASN A 478 -8.65 -0.20 -8.35
C ASN A 478 -10.06 -0.81 -8.60
N PRO A 479 -10.45 -1.92 -7.94
CA PRO A 479 -11.78 -2.51 -8.16
C PRO A 479 -12.92 -1.64 -7.63
N MET A 480 -12.67 -0.78 -6.63
CA MET A 480 -13.70 0.16 -6.15
C MET A 480 -14.06 1.20 -7.20
N ILE A 481 -13.07 1.68 -7.95
CA ILE A 481 -13.30 2.60 -9.08
C ILE A 481 -14.08 1.89 -10.18
N ASP A 482 -13.74 0.65 -10.52
CA ASP A 482 -14.49 -0.16 -11.50
C ASP A 482 -15.97 -0.29 -11.05
N ILE A 483 -16.21 -0.69 -9.80
CA ILE A 483 -17.56 -0.88 -9.26
C ILE A 483 -18.39 0.40 -9.33
N LEU A 484 -17.85 1.53 -8.88
CA LEU A 484 -18.57 2.81 -8.92
C LEU A 484 -18.86 3.25 -10.36
N THR A 485 -17.91 3.05 -11.26
CA THR A 485 -18.01 3.37 -12.68
C THR A 485 -19.08 2.52 -13.37
N GLU A 486 -19.20 1.25 -12.99
CA GLU A 486 -20.21 0.32 -13.52
C GLU A 486 -21.59 0.54 -12.91
N SER A 487 -21.66 0.91 -11.64
CA SER A 487 -22.90 0.84 -10.85
C SER A 487 -23.62 2.18 -10.71
N LEU A 488 -22.92 3.31 -10.87
CA LEU A 488 -23.50 4.64 -10.67
C LEU A 488 -23.45 5.49 -11.95
N HIS A 489 -24.58 6.13 -12.27
CA HIS A 489 -24.74 6.96 -13.47
C HIS A 489 -25.51 8.25 -13.17
N GLY A 490 -25.29 9.28 -13.99
CA GLY A 490 -26.04 10.55 -13.92
C GLY A 490 -26.06 11.15 -12.51
N LYS A 491 -27.26 11.39 -11.97
CA LYS A 491 -27.45 12.00 -10.64
C LYS A 491 -26.86 11.16 -9.50
N ASP A 492 -26.87 9.84 -9.61
CA ASP A 492 -26.31 8.98 -8.57
C ASP A 492 -24.79 9.16 -8.46
N MET A 493 -24.10 9.23 -9.60
CA MET A 493 -22.67 9.52 -9.61
C MET A 493 -22.38 10.96 -9.14
N ALA A 494 -23.17 11.94 -9.57
CA ALA A 494 -23.00 13.34 -9.13
C ALA A 494 -23.19 13.53 -7.61
N ASN A 495 -23.96 12.65 -6.97
CA ASN A 495 -24.15 12.61 -5.53
C ASN A 495 -23.14 11.72 -4.80
N CYS A 496 -22.32 10.96 -5.53
CA CYS A 496 -21.30 10.08 -4.96
C CYS A 496 -20.11 10.90 -4.45
N HIS A 497 -19.69 10.63 -3.20
CA HIS A 497 -18.50 11.18 -2.58
C HIS A 497 -17.54 10.04 -2.27
N VAL A 498 -16.29 10.22 -2.67
CA VAL A 498 -15.23 9.22 -2.45
C VAL A 498 -14.03 9.90 -1.81
N LEU A 499 -13.62 9.38 -0.68
CA LEU A 499 -12.40 9.75 0.02
C LEU A 499 -11.40 8.60 -0.07
N PHE A 500 -10.25 8.86 -0.67
CA PHE A 500 -9.11 7.93 -0.67
C PHE A 500 -8.26 8.17 0.57
N ALA A 501 -7.89 7.10 1.28
CA ALA A 501 -7.19 7.17 2.57
C ALA A 501 -6.06 6.15 2.66
N GLY A 502 -4.95 6.56 3.29
CA GLY A 502 -3.76 5.72 3.47
C GLY A 502 -2.61 6.13 2.54
N GLY A 503 -1.47 6.50 3.12
CA GLY A 503 -0.24 6.79 2.38
C GLY A 503 -0.16 8.16 1.67
N ILE A 504 -1.19 9.01 1.76
CA ILE A 504 -1.27 10.31 1.07
C ILE A 504 -0.74 11.41 1.99
N HIS A 505 0.17 12.26 1.50
CA HIS A 505 0.75 13.35 2.31
C HIS A 505 1.36 14.52 1.54
N ASP A 506 1.41 14.47 0.20
CA ASP A 506 2.05 15.49 -0.62
C ASP A 506 1.49 15.53 -2.05
N SER A 507 2.07 16.39 -2.90
CA SER A 507 1.68 16.54 -4.30
C SER A 507 1.91 15.28 -5.13
N LEU A 508 2.94 14.48 -4.82
CA LEU A 508 3.23 13.24 -5.56
C LEU A 508 2.17 12.18 -5.27
N SER A 509 1.90 11.91 -4.00
CA SER A 509 0.86 10.96 -3.58
C SER A 509 -0.56 11.42 -3.97
N ALA A 510 -0.84 12.72 -3.88
CA ALA A 510 -2.11 13.28 -4.33
C ALA A 510 -2.30 13.16 -5.86
N SER A 511 -1.23 13.28 -6.66
CA SER A 511 -1.31 13.17 -8.13
C SER A 511 -1.67 11.75 -8.59
N MET A 512 -1.21 10.74 -7.84
CA MET A 512 -1.61 9.35 -8.06
C MET A 512 -3.12 9.18 -7.87
N VAL A 513 -3.67 9.69 -6.77
CA VAL A 513 -5.10 9.64 -6.47
C VAL A 513 -5.92 10.43 -7.49
N ALA A 514 -5.52 11.66 -7.81
CA ALA A 514 -6.20 12.50 -8.79
C ALA A 514 -6.27 11.82 -10.17
N THR A 515 -5.20 11.14 -10.56
CA THR A 515 -5.13 10.43 -11.84
C THR A 515 -5.98 9.18 -11.86
N MET A 516 -5.88 8.32 -10.85
CA MET A 516 -6.66 7.07 -10.85
C MET A 516 -8.18 7.30 -10.71
N ALA A 517 -8.58 8.34 -9.97
CA ALA A 517 -9.97 8.72 -9.74
C ALA A 517 -10.58 9.59 -10.86
N ALA A 518 -9.78 9.99 -11.86
CA ALA A 518 -10.21 10.76 -13.01
C ALA A 518 -11.52 10.27 -13.67
N PRO A 519 -11.75 8.96 -13.92
CA PRO A 519 -13.00 8.49 -14.53
C PRO A 519 -14.24 8.70 -13.64
N LEU A 520 -14.09 8.71 -12.31
CA LEU A 520 -15.18 9.05 -11.41
C LEU A 520 -15.47 10.54 -11.45
N ALA A 521 -14.43 11.37 -11.40
CA ALA A 521 -14.54 12.81 -11.42
C ALA A 521 -15.15 13.33 -12.74
N GLU A 522 -14.76 12.75 -13.88
CA GLU A 522 -15.31 13.05 -15.21
C GLU A 522 -16.82 12.80 -15.28
N ARG A 523 -17.31 11.80 -14.53
CA ARG A 523 -18.74 11.44 -14.45
C ARG A 523 -19.48 12.21 -13.36
N GLY A 524 -18.85 13.21 -12.74
CA GLY A 524 -19.43 14.08 -11.72
C GLY A 524 -19.22 13.63 -10.28
N GLY A 525 -18.49 12.53 -10.05
CA GLY A 525 -18.15 12.06 -8.71
C GLY A 525 -17.34 13.10 -7.95
N LYS A 526 -17.63 13.25 -6.66
CA LYS A 526 -16.92 14.19 -5.78
C LYS A 526 -15.76 13.48 -5.10
N ILE A 527 -14.54 13.84 -5.50
CA ILE A 527 -13.32 13.14 -5.10
C ILE A 527 -12.53 13.97 -4.10
N GLY A 528 -11.98 13.31 -3.09
CA GLY A 528 -11.04 13.91 -2.15
C GLY A 528 -10.20 12.88 -1.44
N VAL A 529 -9.47 13.36 -0.44
CA VAL A 529 -8.53 12.55 0.33
C VAL A 529 -8.77 12.70 1.82
N LEU A 530 -8.55 11.63 2.56
CA LEU A 530 -8.56 11.62 4.02
C LEU A 530 -7.15 11.37 4.51
N LEU A 531 -6.63 12.32 5.30
CA LEU A 531 -5.28 12.31 5.84
C LEU A 531 -5.33 12.07 7.36
N GLY A 532 -4.47 11.18 7.84
CA GLY A 532 -4.24 10.94 9.27
C GLY A 532 -2.80 11.26 9.63
N THR A 533 -1.89 10.34 9.31
CA THR A 533 -0.46 10.43 9.65
C THR A 533 0.22 11.74 9.25
N ALA A 534 -0.13 12.33 8.10
CA ALA A 534 0.47 13.61 7.67
C ALA A 534 0.33 14.70 8.74
N TYR A 535 -0.82 14.77 9.43
CA TYR A 535 -1.08 15.74 10.48
C TYR A 535 -0.20 15.56 11.74
N LEU A 536 0.36 14.37 11.96
CA LEU A 536 1.23 14.09 13.11
C LEU A 536 2.58 14.81 13.00
N PHE A 537 2.93 15.29 11.80
CA PHE A 537 4.10 16.11 11.54
C PHE A 537 3.82 17.61 11.67
N THR A 538 2.59 18.01 12.03
CA THR A 538 2.23 19.43 12.08
C THR A 538 2.61 20.08 13.41
N GLU A 539 3.15 21.29 13.34
CA GLU A 539 3.42 22.13 14.51
C GLU A 539 2.12 22.37 15.30
N GLU A 540 1.00 22.53 14.60
CA GLU A 540 -0.31 22.73 15.22
C GLU A 540 -0.76 21.53 16.05
N ALA A 541 -0.49 20.29 15.62
CA ALA A 541 -0.82 19.11 16.42
C ALA A 541 -0.12 19.10 17.79
N VAL A 542 1.11 19.62 17.85
CA VAL A 542 1.84 19.78 19.12
C VAL A 542 1.34 20.99 19.89
N ALA A 543 1.21 22.15 19.23
CA ALA A 543 0.83 23.41 19.86
C ALA A 543 -0.57 23.36 20.50
N THR A 544 -1.51 22.61 19.93
CA THR A 544 -2.85 22.43 20.48
C THR A 544 -2.96 21.27 21.47
N GLY A 545 -1.88 20.52 21.71
CA GLY A 545 -1.89 19.34 22.59
C GLY A 545 -2.61 18.12 21.99
N ALA A 546 -2.83 18.07 20.68
CA ALA A 546 -3.35 16.87 20.01
C ALA A 546 -2.38 15.71 20.17
N ILE A 547 -1.08 15.99 20.06
CA ILE A 547 0.01 15.11 20.45
C ILE A 547 1.02 15.85 21.32
N VAL A 548 1.76 15.13 22.14
CA VAL A 548 2.94 15.67 22.81
C VAL A 548 4.14 15.74 21.85
N LYS A 549 5.10 16.63 22.13
CA LYS A 549 6.29 16.85 21.29
C LYS A 549 7.07 15.56 21.02
N SER A 550 7.25 14.71 22.03
CA SER A 550 7.95 13.43 21.91
C SER A 550 7.28 12.46 20.92
N PHE A 551 5.97 12.52 20.74
CA PHE A 551 5.29 11.73 19.70
C PHE A 551 5.68 12.22 18.30
N GLN A 552 5.71 13.54 18.09
CA GLN A 552 6.14 14.10 16.80
C GLN A 552 7.61 13.77 16.52
N GLU A 553 8.47 13.80 17.54
CA GLU A 553 9.87 13.39 17.42
C GLU A 553 10.01 11.92 17.02
N GLU A 554 9.20 11.03 17.59
CA GLU A 554 9.15 9.61 17.20
C GLU A 554 8.66 9.45 15.75
N ALA A 555 7.63 10.21 15.34
CA ALA A 555 7.14 10.22 13.97
C ALA A 555 8.21 10.68 12.96
N ILE A 556 9.00 11.70 13.31
CA ILE A 556 10.11 12.22 12.48
C ILE A 556 11.28 11.23 12.38
N ARG A 557 11.57 10.47 13.45
CA ARG A 557 12.63 9.45 13.44
C ARG A 557 12.20 8.14 12.77
N CYS A 558 10.91 7.96 12.54
CA CYS A 558 10.35 6.73 12.01
C CYS A 558 10.85 6.48 10.58
N THR A 559 11.67 5.45 10.41
CA THR A 559 12.13 4.97 9.10
C THR A 559 11.34 3.76 8.61
N LYS A 560 10.60 3.10 9.51
CA LYS A 560 9.76 1.94 9.21
C LYS A 560 8.60 1.83 10.20
N THR A 561 7.51 1.21 9.76
CA THR A 561 6.37 0.84 10.60
C THR A 561 6.25 -0.68 10.65
N THR A 562 5.65 -1.20 11.71
CA THR A 562 5.33 -2.62 11.83
C THR A 562 3.82 -2.83 11.90
N LEU A 563 3.39 -4.06 11.58
CA LEU A 563 2.00 -4.48 11.72
C LEU A 563 1.87 -5.47 12.87
N MET A 564 1.16 -5.04 13.92
CA MET A 564 0.85 -5.86 15.08
C MET A 564 -0.47 -6.59 14.85
N GLU A 565 -0.41 -7.91 14.66
CA GLU A 565 -1.59 -8.74 14.43
C GLU A 565 -1.99 -9.50 15.70
N SER A 566 -3.08 -9.07 16.33
CA SER A 566 -3.64 -9.73 17.52
C SER A 566 -4.45 -10.97 17.16
N GLY A 567 -5.05 -11.01 15.96
CA GLY A 567 -5.76 -12.18 15.45
C GLY A 567 -6.15 -12.02 13.98
N PRO A 568 -6.77 -13.06 13.38
CA PRO A 568 -7.21 -12.98 11.99
C PRO A 568 -8.10 -11.76 11.75
N GLY A 569 -7.71 -10.92 10.78
CA GLY A 569 -8.42 -9.67 10.46
C GLY A 569 -8.29 -8.54 11.49
N HIS A 570 -7.48 -8.72 12.55
CA HIS A 570 -7.25 -7.72 13.60
C HIS A 570 -5.78 -7.32 13.61
N ALA A 571 -5.49 -6.20 12.96
CA ALA A 571 -4.13 -5.73 12.77
C ALA A 571 -4.04 -4.22 13.00
N THR A 572 -2.99 -3.80 13.71
CA THR A 572 -2.71 -2.39 14.02
C THR A 572 -1.32 -2.01 13.51
N ARG A 573 -1.23 -0.93 12.73
CA ARG A 573 0.03 -0.38 12.25
C ARG A 573 0.55 0.73 13.17
N CYS A 574 1.82 0.62 13.54
CA CYS A 574 2.48 1.57 14.42
C CYS A 574 4.00 1.67 14.13
N VAL A 575 4.67 2.63 14.77
CA VAL A 575 6.14 2.71 14.79
C VAL A 575 6.71 1.44 15.42
N ASP A 576 7.83 0.96 14.89
CA ASP A 576 8.57 -0.17 15.48
C ASP A 576 9.35 0.25 16.73
N THR A 577 8.70 0.20 17.90
CA THR A 577 9.27 0.52 19.22
C THR A 577 9.55 -0.75 20.05
N PRO A 578 10.23 -0.68 21.21
CA PRO A 578 10.42 -1.85 22.07
C PRO A 578 9.12 -2.59 22.45
N TYR A 579 7.99 -1.88 22.50
CA TYR A 579 6.68 -2.48 22.76
C TYR A 579 6.25 -3.52 21.70
N THR A 580 6.59 -3.30 20.43
CA THR A 580 6.23 -4.24 19.34
C THR A 580 6.90 -5.59 19.52
N LYS A 581 8.11 -5.60 20.07
CA LYS A 581 8.86 -6.82 20.42
C LYS A 581 8.21 -7.56 21.58
N ILE A 582 7.75 -6.84 22.61
CA ILE A 582 7.02 -7.43 23.75
C ILE A 582 5.74 -8.10 23.24
N PHE A 583 5.00 -7.42 22.36
CA PHE A 583 3.79 -7.97 21.76
C PHE A 583 4.08 -9.24 20.93
N ALA A 584 5.13 -9.22 20.10
CA ALA A 584 5.51 -10.37 19.29
C ALA A 584 5.96 -11.57 20.15
N GLN A 585 6.74 -11.31 21.21
CA GLN A 585 7.17 -12.35 22.16
C GLN A 585 6.00 -13.00 22.88
N GLU A 586 5.02 -12.21 23.32
CA GLU A 586 3.84 -12.75 23.98
C GLU A 586 2.99 -13.60 23.02
N LYS A 587 2.84 -13.16 21.77
CA LYS A 587 2.17 -13.95 20.74
C LYS A 587 2.86 -15.31 20.54
N LEU A 588 4.19 -15.31 20.40
CA LEU A 588 4.98 -16.54 20.25
C LEU A 588 4.85 -17.47 21.46
N ARG A 589 4.89 -16.92 22.69
CA ARG A 589 4.70 -17.68 23.92
C ARG A 589 3.34 -18.37 23.96
N LEU A 590 2.26 -17.63 23.71
CA LEU A 590 0.90 -18.17 23.71
C LEU A 590 0.70 -19.22 22.62
N SER A 591 1.29 -19.02 21.43
CA SER A 591 1.27 -20.02 20.35
C SER A 591 2.03 -21.29 20.72
N ALA A 592 3.20 -21.18 21.36
CA ALA A 592 3.97 -22.33 21.83
C ALA A 592 3.24 -23.13 22.92
N GLU A 593 2.39 -22.47 23.72
CA GLU A 593 1.52 -23.09 24.72
C GLU A 593 0.25 -23.73 24.13
N GLY A 594 0.05 -23.64 22.80
CA GLY A 594 -1.15 -24.17 22.15
C GLY A 594 -2.43 -23.40 22.52
N ALA A 595 -2.32 -22.12 22.88
CA ALA A 595 -3.48 -21.28 23.19
C ALA A 595 -4.42 -21.16 21.97
N SER A 596 -5.73 -21.07 22.23
CA SER A 596 -6.71 -20.85 21.16
C SER A 596 -6.52 -19.47 20.52
N VAL A 597 -6.91 -19.34 19.25
CA VAL A 597 -6.88 -18.07 18.49
C VAL A 597 -7.60 -16.95 19.25
N GLU A 598 -8.73 -17.26 19.88
CA GLU A 598 -9.51 -16.30 20.67
C GLU A 598 -8.76 -15.85 21.93
N LYS A 599 -8.13 -16.77 22.66
CA LYS A 599 -7.33 -16.45 23.85
C LYS A 599 -6.14 -15.56 23.47
N ILE A 600 -5.42 -15.92 22.41
CA ILE A 600 -4.32 -15.10 21.86
C ILE A 600 -4.82 -13.69 21.56
N ARG A 601 -5.91 -13.56 20.80
CA ARG A 601 -6.48 -12.26 20.44
C ARG A 601 -6.84 -11.44 21.66
N ASN A 602 -7.58 -12.00 22.61
CA ASN A 602 -8.03 -11.27 23.79
C ASN A 602 -6.84 -10.77 24.64
N THR A 603 -5.85 -11.64 24.90
CA THR A 603 -4.66 -11.25 25.68
C THR A 603 -3.84 -10.16 24.98
N LEU A 604 -3.65 -10.27 23.67
CA LEU A 604 -2.92 -9.26 22.88
C LEU A 604 -3.68 -7.92 22.81
N GLU A 605 -5.01 -7.93 22.73
CA GLU A 605 -5.83 -6.71 22.79
C GLU A 605 -5.80 -6.06 24.18
N GLU A 606 -5.81 -6.86 25.26
CA GLU A 606 -5.63 -6.36 26.62
C GLU A 606 -4.27 -5.66 26.79
N LEU A 607 -3.20 -6.20 26.19
CA LEU A 607 -1.87 -5.58 26.20
C LEU A 607 -1.84 -4.21 25.50
N ASN A 608 -2.70 -4.00 24.50
CA ASN A 608 -2.80 -2.74 23.76
C ASN A 608 -3.51 -1.63 24.55
N LEU A 609 -4.26 -1.98 25.61
CA LEU A 609 -5.07 -1.02 26.35
C LEU A 609 -4.23 0.14 26.92
N GLY A 610 -4.60 1.37 26.56
CA GLY A 610 -3.95 2.58 27.05
C GLY A 610 -2.60 2.91 26.40
N ARG A 611 -2.03 2.03 25.57
CA ARG A 611 -0.73 2.23 24.90
C ARG A 611 -0.71 3.40 23.93
N LEU A 612 -1.84 3.65 23.26
CA LEU A 612 -1.98 4.85 22.41
C LEU A 612 -2.00 6.13 23.24
N ARG A 613 -2.60 6.13 24.43
CA ARG A 613 -2.59 7.29 25.33
C ARG A 613 -1.20 7.56 25.89
N ALA A 614 -0.48 6.49 26.24
CA ALA A 614 0.93 6.58 26.61
C ALA A 614 1.73 7.28 25.51
N ALA A 615 1.58 6.83 24.26
CA ALA A 615 2.23 7.46 23.12
C ALA A 615 1.77 8.91 22.89
N SER A 616 0.48 9.16 22.65
CA SER A 616 0.02 10.47 22.16
C SER A 616 -0.02 11.57 23.22
N LYS A 617 -0.24 11.20 24.49
CA LYS A 617 -0.42 12.16 25.59
C LYS A 617 0.70 12.09 26.64
N GLY A 618 1.61 11.11 26.58
CA GLY A 618 2.67 10.95 27.58
C GLY A 618 2.16 10.57 28.97
N ILE A 619 0.97 9.97 29.06
CA ILE A 619 0.32 9.64 30.34
C ILE A 619 -0.33 8.25 30.34
N ILE A 620 -0.38 7.62 31.50
CA ILE A 620 -1.11 6.35 31.75
C ILE A 620 -2.10 6.51 32.90
N ARG A 621 -3.10 5.62 32.97
CA ARG A 621 -4.01 5.57 34.13
C ARG A 621 -3.20 5.18 35.37
N ASN A 622 -3.44 5.88 36.48
CA ASN A 622 -2.79 5.55 37.74
C ASN A 622 -3.33 4.23 38.29
N PRO A 623 -2.50 3.18 38.47
CA PRO A 623 -2.96 1.90 39.02
C PRO A 623 -3.49 1.99 40.44
N GLN A 624 -3.07 3.00 41.21
CA GLN A 624 -3.51 3.24 42.60
C GLN A 624 -4.85 4.00 42.66
N GLN A 625 -5.40 4.43 41.52
CA GLN A 625 -6.66 5.15 41.47
C GLN A 625 -7.81 4.26 41.98
N GLY A 626 -8.50 4.70 43.03
CA GLY A 626 -9.59 3.95 43.67
C GLY A 626 -9.15 3.09 44.87
N GLN A 627 -7.84 2.94 45.11
CA GLN A 627 -7.31 2.40 46.36
C GLN A 627 -6.96 3.51 47.37
N ASP A 628 -6.56 4.68 46.87
CA ASP A 628 -6.36 5.90 47.64
C ASP A 628 -7.23 7.03 47.06
N GLY A 629 -8.05 7.67 47.91
CA GLY A 629 -9.01 8.70 47.51
C GLY A 629 -8.37 10.00 47.01
N GLY A 630 -7.06 10.19 47.24
CA GLY A 630 -6.30 11.36 46.79
C GLY A 630 -5.43 11.15 45.54
N ALA A 631 -5.31 9.91 45.03
CA ALA A 631 -4.39 9.61 43.94
C ALA A 631 -4.83 10.24 42.60
N PRO A 632 -3.94 10.90 41.84
CA PRO A 632 -4.29 11.51 40.57
C PRO A 632 -4.75 10.45 39.56
N LYS A 633 -5.70 10.79 38.69
CA LYS A 633 -6.25 9.88 37.65
C LYS A 633 -5.18 9.35 36.70
N TYR A 634 -4.18 10.16 36.40
CA TYR A 634 -3.12 9.85 35.45
C TYR A 634 -1.73 10.10 36.04
N ILE A 635 -0.76 9.34 35.56
CA ILE A 635 0.68 9.52 35.83
C ILE A 635 1.35 9.97 34.52
N VAL A 636 2.24 10.95 34.62
CA VAL A 636 3.08 11.41 33.51
C VAL A 636 4.27 10.47 33.34
N LEU A 637 4.49 10.01 32.12
CA LEU A 637 5.63 9.17 31.76
C LEU A 637 6.87 10.03 31.50
N SER A 638 8.03 9.51 31.85
CA SER A 638 9.30 9.98 31.27
C SER A 638 9.34 9.71 29.77
N ALA A 639 10.23 10.40 29.04
CA ALA A 639 10.40 10.18 27.60
C ALA A 639 10.82 8.73 27.28
N GLU A 640 11.64 8.12 28.12
CA GLU A 640 12.07 6.73 27.98
C GLU A 640 10.91 5.75 28.19
N GLU A 641 10.12 5.94 29.25
CA GLU A 641 8.93 5.10 29.49
C GLU A 641 7.92 5.25 28.36
N GLN A 642 7.71 6.47 27.87
CA GLN A 642 6.82 6.74 26.74
C GLN A 642 7.28 6.01 25.47
N HIS A 643 8.57 6.04 25.14
CA HIS A 643 9.13 5.31 24.00
C HIS A 643 8.97 3.79 24.17
N ASN A 644 9.29 3.26 25.35
CA ASN A 644 9.27 1.82 25.63
C ASN A 644 7.85 1.24 25.72
N GLN A 645 6.88 2.03 26.16
CA GLN A 645 5.52 1.57 26.46
C GLN A 645 4.47 2.07 25.48
N GLY A 646 4.78 3.07 24.67
CA GLY A 646 3.85 3.71 23.76
C GLY A 646 3.61 2.90 22.49
N MET A 647 2.35 2.86 22.06
CA MET A 647 1.98 2.40 20.71
C MET A 647 1.68 3.60 19.83
N TYR A 648 2.64 3.97 19.00
CA TYR A 648 2.58 5.14 18.11
C TYR A 648 1.88 4.73 16.81
N MET A 649 0.54 4.77 16.81
CA MET A 649 -0.25 4.45 15.61
C MET A 649 0.06 5.43 14.48
N ILE A 650 0.71 4.94 13.43
CA ILE A 650 1.18 5.75 12.31
C ILE A 650 1.26 4.90 11.04
N GLY A 651 0.98 5.51 9.88
CA GLY A 651 1.03 4.83 8.59
C GLY A 651 2.44 4.77 8.00
N GLN A 652 2.62 3.93 6.98
CA GLN A 652 3.93 3.73 6.32
C GLN A 652 4.51 5.02 5.73
N LEU A 653 3.68 6.03 5.44
CA LEU A 653 4.14 7.32 4.95
C LEU A 653 5.05 8.07 5.94
N ALA A 654 5.08 7.68 7.21
CA ALA A 654 6.01 8.27 8.18
C ALA A 654 7.45 8.23 7.69
N ALA A 655 7.86 7.12 7.05
CA ALA A 655 9.20 6.95 6.48
C ALA A 655 9.53 7.90 5.32
N LEU A 656 8.54 8.62 4.77
CA LEU A 656 8.72 9.59 3.69
C LEU A 656 8.94 11.02 4.20
N ARG A 657 8.70 11.28 5.50
CA ARG A 657 8.76 12.60 6.12
C ARG A 657 9.80 12.62 7.24
N ASP A 658 10.69 13.60 7.19
CA ASP A 658 11.87 13.71 8.05
C ASP A 658 11.91 15.04 8.84
N ARG A 659 10.84 15.83 8.78
CA ARG A 659 10.74 17.13 9.45
C ARG A 659 9.30 17.51 9.79
N ALA A 660 9.17 18.37 10.79
CA ALA A 660 7.93 19.06 11.09
C ALA A 660 7.53 19.99 9.94
N CYS A 661 6.24 20.31 9.88
CA CYS A 661 5.62 21.18 8.89
C CYS A 661 4.40 21.87 9.50
N THR A 662 3.70 22.70 8.74
CA THR A 662 2.42 23.27 9.15
C THR A 662 1.26 22.53 8.50
N VAL A 663 0.05 22.67 9.06
CA VAL A 663 -1.19 22.22 8.43
C VAL A 663 -1.32 22.82 7.02
N LYS A 664 -1.00 24.10 6.88
CA LYS A 664 -1.00 24.83 5.60
C LYS A 664 -0.11 24.17 4.55
N ASP A 665 1.11 23.77 4.93
CA ASP A 665 2.04 23.12 4.00
C ASP A 665 1.46 21.82 3.43
N ILE A 666 0.83 21.01 4.28
CA ILE A 666 0.19 19.75 3.86
C ILE A 666 -0.95 20.04 2.88
N HIS A 667 -1.83 20.99 3.21
CA HIS A 667 -2.97 21.32 2.36
C HIS A 667 -2.52 21.87 1.01
N HIS A 668 -1.51 22.73 1.01
CA HIS A 668 -0.93 23.30 -0.19
C HIS A 668 -0.30 22.22 -1.09
N GLU A 669 0.47 21.29 -0.53
CA GLU A 669 1.04 20.17 -1.30
C GLU A 669 -0.05 19.29 -1.92
N VAL A 670 -1.07 18.92 -1.15
CA VAL A 670 -2.09 17.93 -1.56
C VAL A 670 -3.14 18.51 -2.51
N SER A 671 -3.47 19.80 -2.38
CA SER A 671 -4.58 20.42 -3.12
C SER A 671 -4.15 21.47 -4.15
N VAL A 672 -2.99 22.11 -3.99
CA VAL A 672 -2.52 23.16 -4.92
C VAL A 672 -1.42 22.62 -5.83
N LYS A 673 -0.31 22.15 -5.26
CA LYS A 673 0.85 21.65 -6.03
C LYS A 673 0.56 20.37 -6.80
N VAL A 674 -0.48 19.62 -6.44
CA VAL A 674 -0.93 18.47 -7.22
C VAL A 674 -1.21 18.85 -8.67
N SER A 675 -1.83 20.01 -8.92
CA SER A 675 -2.17 20.45 -10.27
C SER A 675 -0.97 20.97 -11.05
N GLU A 676 -0.02 21.62 -10.38
CA GLU A 676 1.28 21.99 -10.97
C GLU A 676 2.00 20.73 -11.45
N ARG A 677 2.11 19.72 -10.58
CA ARG A 677 2.70 18.42 -10.92
C ARG A 677 1.99 17.75 -12.09
N LEU A 678 0.66 17.70 -12.06
CA LEU A 678 -0.12 17.09 -13.14
C LEU A 678 0.10 17.81 -14.47
N ALA A 679 0.21 19.15 -14.46
CA ALA A 679 0.47 19.94 -15.66
C ALA A 679 1.84 19.63 -16.29
N GLU A 680 2.85 19.34 -15.46
CA GLU A 680 4.21 18.98 -15.89
C GLU A 680 4.33 17.56 -16.46
N LEU A 681 3.34 16.68 -16.23
CA LEU A 681 3.37 15.34 -16.78
C LEU A 681 3.48 15.40 -18.31
N ALA A 682 4.43 14.68 -18.88
CA ALA A 682 4.52 14.56 -20.33
C ALA A 682 3.21 13.98 -20.88
N GLU A 683 2.82 14.36 -22.10
CA GLU A 683 1.77 13.63 -22.80
C GLU A 683 2.22 12.17 -22.98
N PHE A 684 1.32 11.24 -22.69
CA PHE A 684 1.57 9.82 -22.94
C PHE A 684 1.72 9.62 -24.45
N GLN A 685 2.95 9.32 -24.90
CA GLN A 685 3.25 9.04 -26.29
C GLN A 685 3.13 7.54 -26.57
N PRO A 686 2.36 7.12 -27.61
CA PRO A 686 2.39 5.76 -28.10
C PRO A 686 3.80 5.37 -28.58
N ILE A 687 4.16 4.09 -28.45
CA ILE A 687 5.51 3.57 -28.66
C ILE A 687 6.12 4.00 -30.00
N GLN A 688 7.26 4.70 -29.94
CA GLN A 688 8.33 4.60 -30.93
C GLN A 688 9.41 3.67 -30.38
N THR A 689 9.88 2.73 -31.20
CA THR A 689 10.87 1.70 -30.86
C THR A 689 12.11 2.32 -30.21
N LEU A 690 12.63 1.73 -29.12
CA LEU A 690 13.86 2.19 -28.47
C LEU A 690 15.03 2.12 -29.46
N ALA A 691 15.46 3.26 -29.98
CA ALA A 691 16.79 3.39 -30.55
C ALA A 691 17.80 3.50 -29.39
N TYR A 692 18.74 2.57 -29.37
CA TYR A 692 19.87 2.49 -28.44
C TYR A 692 20.52 3.87 -28.21
N ARG A 693 20.45 4.39 -26.98
CA ARG A 693 21.30 5.53 -26.56
C ARG A 693 22.65 4.98 -26.13
N LYS A 694 23.66 5.12 -26.99
CA LYS A 694 25.07 5.06 -26.56
C LYS A 694 25.28 6.08 -25.46
N THR A 695 25.53 5.63 -24.24
CA THR A 695 26.17 6.47 -23.25
C THR A 695 27.54 6.87 -23.81
N LYS A 696 27.77 8.18 -23.98
CA LYS A 696 29.09 8.68 -24.38
C LYS A 696 30.08 8.35 -23.27
N PRO A 697 31.17 7.62 -23.53
CA PRO A 697 32.25 7.49 -22.56
C PRO A 697 32.89 8.87 -22.41
N GLY A 698 32.72 9.51 -21.25
CA GLY A 698 33.30 10.83 -21.01
C GLY A 698 32.66 11.69 -19.92
N TYR A 699 31.47 11.34 -19.41
CA TYR A 699 30.78 12.20 -18.42
C TYR A 699 31.36 12.10 -16.99
N LEU A 700 32.37 11.26 -16.77
CA LEU A 700 33.03 11.05 -15.47
C LEU A 700 34.27 11.93 -15.24
N LYS A 701 34.66 12.79 -16.21
CA LYS A 701 35.89 13.61 -16.09
C LYS A 701 35.72 15.00 -15.46
N ASN A 702 34.49 15.43 -15.15
CA ASN A 702 34.24 16.77 -14.57
C ASN A 702 33.74 16.75 -13.11
N LEU A 703 33.70 15.59 -12.44
CA LEU A 703 33.14 15.43 -11.09
C LEU A 703 34.17 15.03 -10.02
N LEU A 704 35.43 14.85 -10.38
CA LEU A 704 36.52 14.61 -9.44
C LEU A 704 37.52 15.76 -9.57
N GLY A 705 37.33 16.78 -8.74
CA GLY A 705 38.34 17.79 -8.47
C GLY A 705 39.60 17.12 -7.92
N GLU A 706 40.73 17.54 -8.46
CA GLU A 706 42.06 17.11 -8.09
C GLU A 706 42.30 17.26 -6.58
N TYR A 707 42.81 16.21 -5.93
CA TYR A 707 43.57 16.34 -4.70
C TYR A 707 44.96 15.73 -4.92
N PRO A 708 46.04 16.37 -4.42
CA PRO A 708 47.40 16.03 -4.81
C PRO A 708 47.97 14.87 -4.00
N GLN A 709 48.60 13.97 -4.76
CA GLN A 709 49.58 12.90 -4.46
C GLN A 709 49.55 12.19 -3.11
#